data_AF-A0A9E5AJA5-F1
#
_entry.id   AF-A0A9E5AJA5-F1
#
_cell.length_a   1.000
_cell.length_b   1.000
_cell.length_c   1.000
_cell.angle_alpha   90.00
_cell.angle_beta   90.00
_cell.angle_gamma   90.00
#
_symmetry.space_group_name_H-M   'P 1'
#
loop_
_entity.id
_entity.type
_entity.pdbx_description
1 polymer ?
#
loop_
_entity_poly.entity_id
_entity_poly.type
_entity_poly.pdbx_seq_one_letter_code
_entity_poly.pdbx_strand_id
1 'polypeptide(L)'
;MAHRILGLDIGKRSIRIAIVDKTLRQTTLTGFDEEPVTPVPAAEADGHPKLPYTAEQVAAVKRLLQRNLRPDDQVAVALPTKHAMHRTLSFPFKDDKAIAEAVGFELENHIPTPIADLMVDFVRTGEKGGLTEVLAVAAPRDDIEGYLDAYKYMGIEARHYGLQALNYAAFIRNMPVAKQGVTLFVDVGATQTEVVVVVDGRTQFLRNFAVGGQAIAQTYAHLVQSDLPPEELLREHAVLLPDEVLEDARERGLQQATVQALQPLLRELRLTLSGWQRKTRSRPDRMVVAGGLSQLNGLHDFLQRALDLPVQSVRLGDMPDVRVAQASAIGDRATLAIALALSAADVDGDHDVNFRQGELAYEGDYKVLRQRLPQLVAFLVLALCLLGIRSSLVYRALVIEQEQQLVSLQVLSKQLTGKSQSDFEAVKKELERPAVVDVTGLYPDISAFRALEDVSNILDKVTEPPDYKTPGGPEETPPPNPQMARPSADMLRPNADFLRPSADLLRPGQAVRPPPRTESPASTPESPASTPEVPAMPPPAFRGLPDMGGLPPTDRMPMPGVGRGGDSRTTTGPLLGVAPTAGGLPAGDPAAPPEGEPKPAGSEGHHIELSSVQIDRNHGTLRGDADTQDALLALQQAIDMHRCFGKVKSSSDRITFERHRDWFKFTVEFEIACPAEVVPTKADNADKAAPKKADDEED
;
A
#
# COMPACT_ATOMS: atom_id res chain seq x y z
N MET A 1 2.50 1.84 15.99
CA MET A 1 1.79 3.06 16.46
C MET A 1 0.51 3.16 15.63
N ALA A 2 -0.11 4.33 15.42
CA ALA A 2 -0.94 4.48 14.21
C ALA A 2 0.02 4.69 13.03
N HIS A 3 -0.21 3.99 11.92
CA HIS A 3 0.55 4.17 10.68
C HIS A 3 -0.33 4.96 9.71
N ARG A 4 0.16 6.11 9.26
CA ARG A 4 -0.56 6.98 8.32
C ARG A 4 -0.12 6.63 6.90
N ILE A 5 -1.09 6.32 6.06
CA ILE A 5 -0.91 5.74 4.73
C ILE A 5 -1.64 6.61 3.72
N LEU A 6 -0.92 7.06 2.69
CA LEU A 6 -1.41 7.96 1.65
C LEU A 6 -1.51 7.17 0.33
N GLY A 7 -2.73 6.91 -0.14
CA GLY A 7 -2.97 6.36 -1.47
C GLY A 7 -3.07 7.49 -2.51
N LEU A 8 -2.24 7.46 -3.55
CA LEU A 8 -2.11 8.52 -4.55
C LEU A 8 -2.59 8.06 -5.94
N ASP A 9 -3.63 8.72 -6.45
CA ASP A 9 -4.16 8.59 -7.81
C ASP A 9 -3.66 9.76 -8.68
N ILE A 10 -2.92 9.46 -9.76
CA ILE A 10 -2.38 10.45 -10.71
C ILE A 10 -3.22 10.44 -12.00
N GLY A 11 -4.49 10.84 -11.86
CA GLY A 11 -5.44 10.95 -12.95
C GLY A 11 -5.09 12.04 -13.98
N LYS A 12 -5.77 12.00 -15.14
CA LYS A 12 -5.53 12.93 -16.27
C LYS A 12 -6.15 14.33 -16.12
N ARG A 13 -7.21 14.47 -15.32
CA ARG A 13 -7.90 15.76 -15.03
C ARG A 13 -7.76 16.22 -13.58
N SER A 14 -7.05 15.45 -12.76
CA SER A 14 -7.14 15.52 -11.30
C SER A 14 -6.12 14.58 -10.68
N ILE A 15 -5.36 15.06 -9.69
CA ILE A 15 -4.55 14.24 -8.78
C ILE A 15 -5.32 14.10 -7.47
N ARG A 16 -5.31 12.94 -6.83
CA ARG A 16 -6.01 12.71 -5.55
C ARG A 16 -5.12 12.00 -4.55
N ILE A 17 -5.22 12.40 -3.28
CA ILE A 17 -4.71 11.60 -2.16
C ILE A 17 -5.86 11.25 -1.22
N ALA A 18 -5.93 9.98 -0.83
CA ALA A 18 -6.71 9.51 0.32
C ALA A 18 -5.77 9.17 1.46
N ILE A 19 -6.15 9.54 2.69
CA ILE A 19 -5.35 9.38 3.91
C ILE A 19 -6.06 8.39 4.83
N VAL A 20 -5.38 7.28 5.12
CA VAL A 20 -5.84 6.22 6.02
C VAL A 20 -4.91 6.13 7.22
N ASP A 21 -5.47 6.17 8.43
CA ASP A 21 -4.76 5.84 9.67
C ASP A 21 -5.06 4.39 10.06
N LYS A 22 -4.06 3.51 9.92
CA LYS A 22 -4.11 2.10 10.33
C LYS A 22 -3.65 1.95 11.78
N THR A 23 -4.48 1.31 12.60
CA THR A 23 -4.16 0.88 13.97
C THR A 23 -4.22 -0.65 14.08
N LEU A 24 -3.78 -1.21 15.20
CA LEU A 24 -3.83 -2.66 15.50
C LEU A 24 -5.24 -3.29 15.52
N ARG A 25 -6.31 -2.49 15.39
CA ARG A 25 -7.71 -2.97 15.45
C ARG A 25 -8.64 -2.35 14.41
N GLN A 26 -8.24 -1.25 13.80
CA GLN A 26 -9.13 -0.38 13.03
C GLN A 26 -8.34 0.36 11.95
N THR A 27 -8.83 0.32 10.73
CA THR A 27 -8.37 1.10 9.58
C THR A 27 -9.36 2.25 9.40
N THR A 28 -8.91 3.50 9.45
CA THR A 28 -9.81 4.68 9.45
C THR A 28 -9.46 5.62 8.31
N LEU A 29 -10.42 5.99 7.46
CA LEU A 29 -10.22 7.01 6.42
C LEU A 29 -10.34 8.40 7.06
N THR A 30 -9.21 9.11 7.23
CA THR A 30 -9.13 10.35 8.01
C THR A 30 -8.90 11.61 7.18
N GLY A 31 -8.58 11.50 5.88
CA GLY A 31 -8.50 12.66 4.99
C GLY A 31 -8.62 12.32 3.50
N PHE A 32 -8.90 13.35 2.71
CA PHE A 32 -8.92 13.35 1.25
C PHE A 32 -8.56 14.75 0.75
N ASP A 33 -7.79 14.85 -0.32
CA ASP A 33 -7.50 16.10 -1.04
C ASP A 33 -7.39 15.82 -2.54
N GLU A 34 -7.81 16.78 -3.36
CA GLU A 34 -7.86 16.68 -4.83
C GLU A 34 -7.32 17.97 -5.46
N GLU A 35 -6.33 17.82 -6.32
CA GLU A 35 -5.74 18.91 -7.10
C GLU A 35 -6.22 18.78 -8.56
N PRO A 36 -6.97 19.74 -9.12
CA PRO A 36 -7.37 19.68 -10.52
C PRO A 36 -6.16 19.82 -11.45
N VAL A 37 -6.21 19.12 -12.58
CA VAL A 37 -5.20 19.20 -13.66
C VAL A 37 -5.90 19.72 -14.91
N THR A 38 -5.48 20.89 -15.38
CA THR A 38 -5.93 21.42 -16.67
C THR A 38 -5.40 20.53 -17.80
N PRO A 39 -6.25 19.94 -18.66
CA PRO A 39 -5.79 19.17 -19.80
C PRO A 39 -5.07 20.08 -20.79
N VAL A 40 -3.77 19.83 -21.01
CA VAL A 40 -2.99 20.49 -22.07
C VAL A 40 -3.15 19.67 -23.37
N PRO A 41 -3.39 20.31 -24.54
CA PRO A 41 -3.44 19.60 -25.82
C PRO A 41 -2.18 18.78 -26.07
N ALA A 42 -2.30 17.60 -26.70
CA ALA A 42 -1.17 16.68 -26.88
C ALA A 42 0.00 17.25 -27.72
N ALA A 43 -0.24 18.31 -28.51
CA ALA A 43 0.79 19.04 -29.26
C ALA A 43 1.47 20.17 -28.46
N GLU A 44 0.90 20.58 -27.33
CA GLU A 44 1.38 21.64 -26.43
C GLU A 44 1.82 21.07 -25.06
N ALA A 45 1.57 19.77 -24.83
CA ALA A 45 1.88 19.09 -23.60
C ALA A 45 3.38 18.80 -23.50
N ASP A 46 4.13 19.75 -22.93
CA ASP A 46 5.50 19.55 -22.44
C ASP A 46 5.53 18.38 -21.44
N GLY A 47 5.73 17.18 -21.98
CA GLY A 47 6.07 15.99 -21.22
C GLY A 47 7.53 16.06 -20.83
N HIS A 48 7.85 15.75 -19.57
CA HIS A 48 9.25 15.58 -19.19
C HIS A 48 9.78 14.36 -19.96
N PRO A 49 10.82 14.45 -20.82
CA PRO A 49 11.12 13.43 -21.85
C PRO A 49 11.49 12.01 -21.39
N LYS A 50 11.41 11.75 -20.08
CA LYS A 50 11.70 10.47 -19.41
C LYS A 50 10.62 10.02 -18.42
N LEU A 51 9.51 10.76 -18.27
CA LEU A 51 8.46 10.47 -17.28
C LEU A 51 7.10 10.19 -17.97
N PRO A 52 6.26 9.27 -17.45
CA PRO A 52 4.93 8.97 -17.98
C PRO A 52 3.85 10.05 -17.68
N TYR A 53 4.26 11.22 -17.18
CA TYR A 53 3.39 12.29 -16.68
C TYR A 53 3.76 13.66 -17.28
N THR A 54 2.75 14.51 -17.51
CA THR A 54 2.97 15.88 -18.02
C THR A 54 3.54 16.80 -16.95
N ALA A 55 4.15 17.92 -17.35
CA ALA A 55 4.66 18.93 -16.41
C ALA A 55 3.60 19.41 -15.40
N GLU A 56 2.35 19.64 -15.82
CA GLU A 56 1.29 20.06 -14.91
C GLU A 56 0.79 18.94 -13.99
N GLN A 57 0.75 17.67 -14.43
CA GLN A 57 0.48 16.54 -13.52
C GLN A 57 1.56 16.47 -12.42
N VAL A 58 2.84 16.63 -12.79
CA VAL A 58 3.98 16.66 -11.86
C VAL A 58 3.93 17.86 -10.90
N ALA A 59 3.53 19.03 -11.39
CA ALA A 59 3.34 20.22 -10.56
C ALA A 59 2.16 20.03 -9.58
N ALA A 60 1.02 19.54 -10.06
CA ALA A 60 -0.15 19.24 -9.26
C ALA A 60 0.15 18.23 -8.14
N VAL A 61 0.86 17.12 -8.43
CA VAL A 61 1.33 16.17 -7.41
C VAL A 61 2.19 16.88 -6.36
N LYS A 62 3.17 17.70 -6.77
CA LYS A 62 4.03 18.44 -5.83
C LYS A 62 3.23 19.41 -4.94
N ARG A 63 2.21 20.11 -5.48
CA ARG A 63 1.31 21.00 -4.71
C ARG A 63 0.45 20.20 -3.71
N LEU A 64 -0.06 19.03 -4.10
CA LEU A 64 -0.90 18.17 -3.26
C LEU A 64 -0.09 17.51 -2.11
N LEU A 65 1.13 17.04 -2.41
CA LEU A 65 2.07 16.49 -1.41
C LEU A 65 2.49 17.53 -0.38
N GLN A 66 2.82 18.76 -0.80
CA GLN A 66 3.18 19.86 0.11
C GLN A 66 2.11 20.18 1.17
N ARG A 67 0.84 19.89 0.89
CA ARG A 67 -0.28 20.07 1.83
C ARG A 67 -0.49 18.88 2.78
N ASN A 68 -0.14 17.66 2.37
CA ASN A 68 -0.64 16.43 3.01
C ASN A 68 0.43 15.45 3.51
N LEU A 69 1.62 15.45 2.92
CA LEU A 69 2.70 14.50 3.22
C LEU A 69 3.48 14.93 4.46
N ARG A 70 3.76 13.97 5.35
CA ARG A 70 4.60 14.09 6.55
C ARG A 70 5.80 13.14 6.44
N PRO A 71 6.92 13.40 7.14
CA PRO A 71 8.14 12.59 7.01
C PRO A 71 7.98 11.09 7.34
N ASP A 72 7.05 10.73 8.22
CA ASP A 72 6.79 9.35 8.65
C ASP A 72 5.57 8.69 7.93
N ASP A 73 4.97 9.36 6.94
CA ASP A 73 3.87 8.78 6.16
C ASP A 73 4.36 7.70 5.21
N GLN A 74 3.54 6.67 4.98
CA GLN A 74 3.78 5.65 3.96
C GLN A 74 2.97 5.99 2.70
N VAL A 75 3.60 6.10 1.53
CA VAL A 75 2.89 6.35 0.27
C VAL A 75 2.66 5.05 -0.50
N ALA A 76 1.43 4.87 -0.96
CA ALA A 76 0.96 3.78 -1.80
C ALA A 76 0.58 4.31 -3.19
N VAL A 77 1.16 3.71 -4.21
CA VAL A 77 0.94 4.03 -5.63
C VAL A 77 0.70 2.74 -6.41
N ALA A 78 0.28 2.82 -7.67
CA ALA A 78 0.12 1.64 -8.52
C ALA A 78 0.59 1.85 -9.95
N LEU A 79 0.94 0.73 -10.58
CA LEU A 79 1.19 0.64 -12.01
C LEU A 79 -0.18 0.53 -12.72
N PRO A 80 -0.50 1.40 -13.71
CA PRO A 80 -1.76 1.31 -14.44
C PRO A 80 -1.88 -0.03 -15.17
N THR A 81 -3.04 -0.70 -15.08
CA THR A 81 -3.13 -2.15 -15.39
C THR A 81 -2.75 -2.53 -16.83
N LYS A 82 -2.77 -1.58 -17.77
CA LYS A 82 -2.27 -1.75 -19.15
C LYS A 82 -0.79 -2.12 -19.28
N HIS A 83 0.03 -1.84 -18.27
CA HIS A 83 1.47 -2.14 -18.27
C HIS A 83 1.78 -3.55 -17.73
N ALA A 84 0.76 -4.33 -17.32
CA ALA A 84 0.95 -5.69 -16.85
C ALA A 84 0.11 -6.72 -17.60
N MET A 85 0.73 -7.88 -17.86
CA MET A 85 0.04 -9.09 -18.28
C MET A 85 -0.41 -9.88 -17.04
N HIS A 86 -1.49 -10.64 -17.17
CA HIS A 86 -2.05 -11.41 -16.06
C HIS A 86 -2.64 -12.74 -16.53
N ARG A 87 -2.46 -13.81 -15.73
CA ARG A 87 -2.96 -15.16 -16.02
C ARG A 87 -3.46 -15.85 -14.75
N THR A 88 -4.57 -16.59 -14.84
CA THR A 88 -4.92 -17.53 -13.78
C THR A 88 -4.08 -18.80 -13.95
N LEU A 89 -3.32 -19.17 -12.91
CA LEU A 89 -2.55 -20.41 -12.81
C LEU A 89 -3.14 -21.29 -11.70
N SER A 90 -2.73 -22.56 -11.62
CA SER A 90 -3.30 -23.53 -10.66
C SER A 90 -2.22 -24.47 -10.12
N PHE A 91 -1.96 -24.40 -8.82
CA PHE A 91 -0.86 -25.13 -8.18
C PHE A 91 -1.37 -26.25 -7.24
N PRO A 92 -0.71 -27.42 -7.19
CA PRO A 92 -1.10 -28.54 -6.32
C PRO A 92 -0.65 -28.37 -4.85
N PHE A 93 -0.18 -27.18 -4.48
CA PHE A 93 0.30 -26.82 -3.14
C PHE A 93 -0.23 -25.44 -2.72
N LYS A 94 -0.13 -25.14 -1.42
CA LYS A 94 -0.73 -23.96 -0.76
C LYS A 94 0.27 -23.01 -0.11
N ASP A 95 1.57 -23.36 -0.16
CA ASP A 95 2.64 -22.55 0.41
C ASP A 95 3.01 -21.42 -0.56
N ASP A 96 2.91 -20.17 -0.10
CA ASP A 96 3.02 -19.01 -0.96
C ASP A 96 4.47 -18.78 -1.45
N LYS A 97 5.49 -19.33 -0.77
CA LYS A 97 6.88 -19.28 -1.26
C LYS A 97 7.11 -20.26 -2.40
N ALA A 98 6.64 -21.50 -2.26
CA ALA A 98 6.66 -22.48 -3.35
C ALA A 98 5.88 -21.98 -4.57
N ILE A 99 4.79 -21.22 -4.38
CA ILE A 99 4.09 -20.56 -5.49
C ILE A 99 4.93 -19.40 -6.06
N ALA A 100 5.57 -18.56 -5.24
CA ALA A 100 6.45 -17.48 -5.71
C ALA A 100 7.65 -18.00 -6.51
N GLU A 101 8.21 -19.17 -6.15
CA GLU A 101 9.29 -19.82 -6.90
C GLU A 101 8.78 -20.46 -8.20
N ALA A 102 7.57 -21.01 -8.22
CA ALA A 102 7.01 -21.69 -9.40
C ALA A 102 6.30 -20.75 -10.42
N VAL A 103 5.78 -19.60 -9.98
CA VAL A 103 4.91 -18.73 -10.79
C VAL A 103 5.60 -18.20 -12.04
N GLY A 104 6.91 -17.91 -11.98
CA GLY A 104 7.68 -17.44 -13.13
C GLY A 104 7.77 -18.48 -14.26
N PHE A 105 8.11 -19.73 -13.93
CA PHE A 105 8.29 -20.81 -14.89
C PHE A 105 6.98 -21.22 -15.60
N GLU A 106 5.87 -21.26 -14.87
CA GLU A 106 4.55 -21.50 -15.46
C GLU A 106 4.12 -20.34 -16.39
N LEU A 107 4.47 -19.11 -16.02
CA LEU A 107 4.08 -17.90 -16.76
C LEU A 107 4.92 -17.64 -18.02
N GLU A 108 6.17 -18.13 -18.06
CA GLU A 108 7.06 -18.09 -19.24
C GLU A 108 6.39 -18.72 -20.48
N ASN A 109 5.58 -19.77 -20.29
CA ASN A 109 4.82 -20.43 -21.36
C ASN A 109 3.58 -19.63 -21.84
N HIS A 110 3.34 -18.43 -21.31
CA HIS A 110 2.10 -17.66 -21.49
C HIS A 110 2.29 -16.18 -21.86
N ILE A 111 3.54 -15.72 -21.95
CA ILE A 111 3.95 -14.32 -22.18
C ILE A 111 5.04 -14.28 -23.28
N PRO A 112 5.01 -13.29 -24.21
CA PRO A 112 5.99 -13.20 -25.31
C PRO A 112 7.33 -12.55 -24.91
N THR A 113 7.42 -11.96 -23.72
CA THR A 113 8.62 -11.30 -23.17
C THR A 113 9.40 -12.28 -22.28
N PRO A 114 10.75 -12.31 -22.32
CA PRO A 114 11.55 -13.16 -21.44
C PRO A 114 11.28 -12.91 -19.95
N ILE A 115 11.25 -13.97 -19.15
CA ILE A 115 10.88 -13.88 -17.73
C ILE A 115 11.88 -13.08 -16.89
N ALA A 116 13.12 -12.90 -17.37
CA ALA A 116 14.17 -12.10 -16.73
C ALA A 116 13.93 -10.58 -16.83
N ASP A 117 13.23 -10.12 -17.87
CA ASP A 117 12.93 -8.70 -18.13
C ASP A 117 11.64 -8.24 -17.42
N LEU A 118 10.99 -9.17 -16.69
CA LEU A 118 9.71 -9.00 -16.03
C LEU A 118 9.86 -9.08 -14.52
N MET A 119 9.06 -8.30 -13.80
CA MET A 119 8.76 -8.56 -12.39
C MET A 119 7.43 -9.28 -12.29
N VAL A 120 7.41 -10.41 -11.59
CA VAL A 120 6.27 -11.33 -11.48
C VAL A 120 5.79 -11.41 -10.02
N ASP A 121 4.49 -11.34 -9.79
CA ASP A 121 3.92 -11.42 -8.43
C ASP A 121 2.48 -12.01 -8.40
N PHE A 122 2.10 -12.46 -7.22
CA PHE A 122 0.87 -13.13 -6.80
C PHE A 122 -0.38 -12.28 -6.47
N VAL A 123 -1.60 -12.73 -6.78
CA VAL A 123 -2.67 -12.80 -5.76
C VAL A 123 -3.33 -14.18 -5.72
N ARG A 124 -3.82 -14.61 -4.54
CA ARG A 124 -4.61 -15.84 -4.41
C ARG A 124 -6.07 -15.56 -4.80
N THR A 125 -6.64 -16.40 -5.68
CA THR A 125 -8.03 -16.23 -6.17
C THR A 125 -9.02 -17.22 -5.55
N GLY A 126 -8.52 -18.32 -4.98
CA GLY A 126 -9.31 -19.33 -4.29
C GLY A 126 -8.68 -20.72 -4.35
N GLU A 127 -9.50 -21.75 -4.11
CA GLU A 127 -9.14 -23.15 -4.27
C GLU A 127 -10.21 -23.89 -5.08
N LYS A 128 -9.79 -24.81 -5.95
CA LYS A 128 -10.68 -25.48 -6.89
C LYS A 128 -10.18 -26.88 -7.23
N GLY A 129 -11.01 -27.89 -6.97
CA GLY A 129 -10.63 -29.29 -7.20
C GLY A 129 -9.41 -29.78 -6.39
N GLY A 130 -9.05 -29.07 -5.31
CA GLY A 130 -7.85 -29.33 -4.52
C GLY A 130 -6.59 -28.56 -4.96
N LEU A 131 -6.66 -27.81 -6.06
CA LEU A 131 -5.59 -26.90 -6.50
C LEU A 131 -5.82 -25.48 -5.95
N THR A 132 -4.75 -24.76 -5.67
CA THR A 132 -4.77 -23.32 -5.38
C THR A 132 -4.85 -22.56 -6.71
N GLU A 133 -5.94 -21.82 -6.98
CA GLU A 133 -6.01 -20.92 -8.13
C GLU A 133 -5.40 -19.55 -7.74
N VAL A 134 -4.40 -19.09 -8.50
CA VAL A 134 -3.76 -17.78 -8.31
C VAL A 134 -3.86 -16.94 -9.58
N LEU A 135 -3.86 -15.62 -9.45
CA LEU A 135 -3.77 -14.68 -10.56
C LEU A 135 -2.35 -14.12 -10.55
N ALA A 136 -1.50 -14.72 -11.38
CA ALA A 136 -0.16 -14.24 -11.62
C ALA A 136 -0.22 -12.94 -12.43
N VAL A 137 0.58 -11.96 -12.03
CA VAL A 137 0.77 -10.67 -12.70
C VAL A 137 2.24 -10.57 -13.09
N ALA A 138 2.52 -10.10 -14.30
CA ALA A 138 3.88 -9.74 -14.73
C ALA A 138 3.89 -8.41 -15.47
N ALA A 139 4.85 -7.55 -15.15
CA ALA A 139 5.06 -6.26 -15.83
C ALA A 139 6.54 -6.09 -16.20
N PRO A 140 6.86 -5.35 -17.27
CA PRO A 140 8.25 -5.03 -17.62
C PRO A 140 8.96 -4.30 -16.48
N ARG A 141 10.20 -4.69 -16.21
CA ARG A 141 11.06 -4.01 -15.23
C ARG A 141 11.21 -2.52 -15.57
N ASP A 142 11.45 -2.19 -16.84
CA ASP A 142 11.62 -0.82 -17.33
C ASP A 142 10.40 0.08 -17.05
N ASP A 143 9.17 -0.45 -17.17
CA ASP A 143 7.94 0.26 -16.81
C ASP A 143 7.91 0.51 -15.29
N ILE A 144 8.19 -0.52 -14.48
CA ILE A 144 8.22 -0.41 -13.01
C ILE A 144 9.26 0.63 -12.56
N GLU A 145 10.47 0.57 -13.09
CA GLU A 145 11.57 1.47 -12.76
C GLU A 145 11.31 2.91 -13.26
N GLY A 146 10.82 3.09 -14.48
CA GLY A 146 10.51 4.41 -15.05
C GLY A 146 9.40 5.16 -14.31
N TYR A 147 8.35 4.45 -13.85
CA TYR A 147 7.34 5.04 -12.97
C TYR A 147 7.90 5.30 -11.55
N LEU A 148 8.77 4.44 -11.00
CA LEU A 148 9.41 4.68 -9.70
C LEU A 148 10.33 5.90 -9.70
N ASP A 149 11.12 6.11 -10.76
CA ASP A 149 11.92 7.33 -10.91
C ASP A 149 11.05 8.58 -11.12
N ALA A 150 9.86 8.45 -11.73
CA ALA A 150 8.88 9.54 -11.77
C ALA A 150 8.33 9.89 -10.37
N TYR A 151 7.96 8.90 -9.56
CA TYR A 151 7.55 9.10 -8.17
C TYR A 151 8.67 9.78 -7.35
N LYS A 152 9.91 9.31 -7.50
CA LYS A 152 11.12 9.87 -6.87
C LYS A 152 11.40 11.31 -7.30
N TYR A 153 11.26 11.65 -8.59
CA TYR A 153 11.32 13.03 -9.11
C TYR A 153 10.21 13.94 -8.55
N MET A 154 9.07 13.35 -8.19
CA MET A 154 7.97 14.02 -7.50
C MET A 154 8.18 14.15 -5.97
N GLY A 155 9.24 13.55 -5.41
CA GLY A 155 9.53 13.55 -3.97
C GLY A 155 8.86 12.43 -3.18
N ILE A 156 8.39 11.39 -3.86
CA ILE A 156 7.68 10.24 -3.28
C ILE A 156 8.63 9.04 -3.19
N GLU A 157 8.91 8.54 -1.98
CA GLU A 157 9.45 7.20 -1.79
C GLU A 157 8.29 6.22 -1.53
N ALA A 158 7.75 5.63 -2.61
CA ALA A 158 6.64 4.70 -2.51
C ALA A 158 7.05 3.45 -1.69
N ARG A 159 6.23 3.06 -0.72
CA ARG A 159 6.40 1.84 0.08
C ARG A 159 5.66 0.65 -0.52
N HIS A 160 4.46 0.90 -1.03
CA HIS A 160 3.63 -0.07 -1.72
C HIS A 160 3.48 0.37 -3.18
N TYR A 161 3.78 -0.53 -4.11
CA TYR A 161 3.64 -0.31 -5.54
C TYR A 161 2.93 -1.51 -6.19
N GLY A 162 1.60 -1.52 -6.15
CA GLY A 162 0.80 -2.64 -6.66
C GLY A 162 0.35 -2.47 -8.11
N LEU A 163 -0.45 -3.42 -8.61
CA LEU A 163 -1.19 -3.25 -9.87
C LEU A 163 -2.51 -2.53 -9.60
N GLN A 164 -2.86 -1.50 -10.39
CA GLN A 164 -3.98 -0.59 -10.14
C GLN A 164 -5.28 -1.35 -9.79
N ALA A 165 -5.72 -2.23 -10.68
CA ALA A 165 -6.98 -2.96 -10.55
C ALA A 165 -7.08 -3.86 -9.29
N LEU A 166 -5.97 -4.38 -8.76
CA LEU A 166 -6.00 -5.31 -7.61
C LEU A 166 -6.45 -4.63 -6.31
N ASN A 167 -6.09 -3.36 -6.12
CA ASN A 167 -6.41 -2.58 -4.92
C ASN A 167 -7.93 -2.47 -4.68
N TYR A 168 -8.76 -2.59 -5.71
CA TYR A 168 -10.21 -2.51 -5.59
C TYR A 168 -10.81 -3.64 -4.74
N ALA A 169 -10.12 -4.78 -4.56
CA ALA A 169 -10.53 -5.77 -3.57
C ALA A 169 -10.49 -5.23 -2.14
N ALA A 170 -9.42 -4.51 -1.76
CA ALA A 170 -9.30 -3.88 -0.44
C ALA A 170 -10.39 -2.81 -0.21
N PHE A 171 -10.80 -2.09 -1.26
CA PHE A 171 -11.95 -1.18 -1.21
C PHE A 171 -13.26 -1.95 -0.91
N ILE A 172 -13.54 -3.00 -1.69
CA ILE A 172 -14.75 -3.83 -1.50
C ILE A 172 -14.76 -4.57 -0.14
N ARG A 173 -13.60 -5.00 0.40
CA ARG A 173 -13.48 -5.59 1.76
C ARG A 173 -13.98 -4.67 2.88
N ASN A 174 -13.98 -3.35 2.64
CA ASN A 174 -14.41 -2.31 3.58
C ASN A 174 -15.82 -1.77 3.30
N MET A 175 -16.49 -2.17 2.21
CA MET A 175 -17.89 -1.83 1.94
C MET A 175 -18.86 -2.84 2.58
N PRO A 176 -19.73 -2.46 3.54
CA PRO A 176 -20.58 -3.42 4.26
C PRO A 176 -21.51 -4.26 3.37
N VAL A 177 -22.02 -3.68 2.28
CA VAL A 177 -22.97 -4.32 1.36
C VAL A 177 -22.28 -5.22 0.31
N ALA A 178 -20.99 -5.00 0.03
CA ALA A 178 -20.25 -5.67 -1.04
C ALA A 178 -19.21 -6.69 -0.55
N LYS A 179 -18.98 -6.78 0.77
CA LYS A 179 -17.99 -7.67 1.41
C LYS A 179 -18.24 -9.18 1.18
N GLN A 180 -19.48 -9.58 0.86
CA GLN A 180 -19.88 -10.97 0.62
C GLN A 180 -20.60 -11.13 -0.73
N GLY A 181 -20.44 -12.31 -1.31
CA GLY A 181 -20.93 -12.65 -2.65
C GLY A 181 -19.98 -12.17 -3.75
N VAL A 182 -20.52 -12.04 -4.96
CA VAL A 182 -19.78 -11.71 -6.19
C VAL A 182 -20.10 -10.28 -6.62
N THR A 183 -19.11 -9.39 -6.52
CA THR A 183 -19.20 -7.99 -6.96
C THR A 183 -18.40 -7.78 -8.25
N LEU A 184 -19.05 -7.28 -9.30
CA LEU A 184 -18.40 -6.76 -10.49
C LEU A 184 -18.04 -5.28 -10.25
N PHE A 185 -16.81 -4.99 -9.87
CA PHE A 185 -16.32 -3.62 -9.78
C PHE A 185 -15.87 -3.12 -11.16
N VAL A 186 -16.24 -1.89 -11.53
CA VAL A 186 -15.91 -1.27 -12.81
C VAL A 186 -15.52 0.19 -12.60
N ASP A 187 -14.24 0.50 -12.79
CA ASP A 187 -13.71 1.87 -12.84
C ASP A 187 -13.62 2.34 -14.29
N VAL A 188 -14.37 3.38 -14.65
CA VAL A 188 -14.31 4.02 -15.98
C VAL A 188 -13.48 5.29 -15.90
N GLY A 189 -12.18 5.13 -16.09
CA GLY A 189 -11.19 6.20 -16.17
C GLY A 189 -11.26 7.00 -17.47
N ALA A 190 -10.32 7.94 -17.62
CA ALA A 190 -10.28 8.85 -18.77
C ALA A 190 -10.02 8.13 -20.11
N THR A 191 -9.05 7.21 -20.15
CA THR A 191 -8.61 6.53 -21.39
C THR A 191 -8.90 5.03 -21.41
N GLN A 192 -9.20 4.44 -20.25
CA GLN A 192 -9.37 2.99 -20.08
C GLN A 192 -10.45 2.69 -19.03
N THR A 193 -10.99 1.48 -19.10
CA THR A 193 -11.87 0.90 -18.08
C THR A 193 -11.17 -0.29 -17.46
N GLU A 194 -11.23 -0.39 -16.13
CA GLU A 194 -10.77 -1.55 -15.36
C GLU A 194 -11.99 -2.29 -14.80
N VAL A 195 -12.06 -3.60 -15.02
CA VAL A 195 -13.14 -4.47 -14.56
C VAL A 195 -12.55 -5.55 -13.67
N VAL A 196 -13.07 -5.69 -12.46
CA VAL A 196 -12.59 -6.63 -11.45
C VAL A 196 -13.77 -7.41 -10.89
N VAL A 197 -13.70 -8.74 -10.88
CA VAL A 197 -14.66 -9.56 -10.14
C VAL A 197 -14.06 -9.90 -8.79
N VAL A 198 -14.66 -9.35 -7.75
CA VAL A 198 -14.32 -9.59 -6.35
C VAL A 198 -15.32 -10.62 -5.79
N VAL A 199 -14.82 -11.71 -5.21
CA VAL A 199 -15.61 -12.75 -4.56
C VAL A 199 -15.23 -12.81 -3.10
N ASP A 200 -16.19 -12.57 -2.20
CA ASP A 200 -16.00 -12.54 -0.74
C ASP A 200 -14.76 -11.72 -0.28
N GLY A 201 -14.51 -10.59 -0.95
CA GLY A 201 -13.41 -9.67 -0.67
C GLY A 201 -12.05 -9.99 -1.33
N ARG A 202 -11.96 -11.04 -2.16
CA ARG A 202 -10.75 -11.40 -2.92
C ARG A 202 -10.93 -11.18 -4.42
N THR A 203 -9.90 -10.70 -5.12
CA THR A 203 -9.94 -10.64 -6.59
C THR A 203 -9.90 -12.06 -7.17
N GLN A 204 -10.89 -12.42 -7.99
CA GLN A 204 -10.90 -13.70 -8.72
C GLN A 204 -10.55 -13.52 -10.21
N PHE A 205 -10.85 -12.35 -10.76
CA PHE A 205 -10.63 -12.03 -12.17
C PHE A 205 -10.46 -10.52 -12.32
N LEU A 206 -9.58 -10.10 -13.24
CA LEU A 206 -9.51 -8.73 -13.71
C LEU A 206 -9.44 -8.70 -15.24
N ARG A 207 -9.87 -7.60 -15.85
CA ARG A 207 -9.69 -7.25 -17.25
C ARG A 207 -9.67 -5.74 -17.40
N ASN A 208 -8.71 -5.22 -18.15
CA ASN A 208 -8.68 -3.83 -18.61
C ASN A 208 -8.97 -3.75 -20.11
N PHE A 209 -9.48 -2.61 -20.58
CA PHE A 209 -9.61 -2.33 -22.02
C PHE A 209 -9.58 -0.83 -22.33
N ALA A 210 -9.14 -0.48 -23.55
CA ALA A 210 -8.94 0.89 -24.03
C ALA A 210 -10.26 1.57 -24.48
N VAL A 211 -11.26 1.55 -23.61
CA VAL A 211 -12.46 2.39 -23.71
C VAL A 211 -12.55 3.18 -22.42
N GLY A 212 -12.68 4.49 -22.49
CA GLY A 212 -12.77 5.38 -21.34
C GLY A 212 -13.49 6.69 -21.68
N GLY A 213 -13.64 7.56 -20.70
CA GLY A 213 -14.41 8.80 -20.80
C GLY A 213 -14.06 9.68 -22.00
N GLN A 214 -12.79 9.77 -22.41
CA GLN A 214 -12.36 10.59 -23.55
C GLN A 214 -12.88 10.07 -24.89
N ALA A 215 -12.81 8.76 -25.15
CA ALA A 215 -13.32 8.19 -26.39
C ALA A 215 -14.86 8.31 -26.49
N ILE A 216 -15.54 8.16 -25.36
CA ILE A 216 -17.00 8.32 -25.24
C ILE A 216 -17.38 9.79 -25.46
N ALA A 217 -16.66 10.72 -24.84
CA ALA A 217 -16.83 12.16 -25.01
C ALA A 217 -16.61 12.63 -26.46
N GLN A 218 -15.52 12.19 -27.11
CA GLN A 218 -15.23 12.48 -28.52
C GLN A 218 -16.34 11.95 -29.45
N THR A 219 -16.80 10.71 -29.20
CA THR A 219 -17.92 10.13 -29.96
C THR A 219 -19.21 10.93 -29.76
N TYR A 220 -19.50 11.36 -28.53
CA TYR A 220 -20.66 12.18 -28.20
C TYR A 220 -20.61 13.55 -28.90
N ALA A 221 -19.49 14.25 -28.87
CA ALA A 221 -19.32 15.54 -29.53
C ALA A 221 -19.49 15.46 -31.05
N HIS A 222 -18.98 14.41 -31.69
CA HIS A 222 -19.20 14.18 -33.13
C HIS A 222 -20.68 13.91 -33.46
N LEU A 223 -21.44 13.30 -32.57
CA LEU A 223 -22.88 13.03 -32.76
C LEU A 223 -23.76 14.27 -32.49
N VAL A 224 -23.37 15.13 -31.55
CA VAL A 224 -24.12 16.33 -31.14
C VAL A 224 -23.75 17.57 -31.97
N GLN A 225 -22.59 17.57 -32.64
CA GLN A 225 -22.10 18.67 -33.49
C GLN A 225 -22.02 20.02 -32.73
N SER A 226 -21.22 20.06 -31.66
CA SER A 226 -21.02 21.24 -30.82
C SER A 226 -19.54 21.57 -30.65
N ASP A 227 -19.23 22.88 -30.62
CA ASP A 227 -17.88 23.41 -30.45
C ASP A 227 -17.34 23.34 -29.00
N LEU A 228 -18.17 22.90 -28.04
CA LEU A 228 -17.74 22.73 -26.64
C LEU A 228 -16.69 21.61 -26.52
N PRO A 229 -15.72 21.73 -25.59
CA PRO A 229 -14.74 20.66 -25.34
C PRO A 229 -15.47 19.32 -25.09
N PRO A 230 -15.11 18.22 -25.77
CA PRO A 230 -15.95 17.02 -25.78
C PRO A 230 -16.29 16.46 -24.38
N GLU A 231 -15.33 16.54 -23.45
CA GLU A 231 -15.46 16.06 -22.07
C GLU A 231 -16.40 16.93 -21.23
N GLU A 232 -16.49 18.22 -21.55
CA GLU A 232 -17.38 19.20 -20.92
C GLU A 232 -18.80 19.09 -21.50
N LEU A 233 -18.91 18.98 -22.83
CA LEU A 233 -20.16 18.70 -23.52
C LEU A 233 -20.81 17.40 -22.98
N LEU A 234 -20.03 16.32 -22.83
CA LEU A 234 -20.52 15.07 -22.24
C LEU A 234 -20.97 15.28 -20.78
N ARG A 235 -20.19 15.98 -19.96
CA ARG A 235 -20.51 16.23 -18.54
C ARG A 235 -21.81 17.02 -18.36
N GLU A 236 -22.10 17.98 -19.24
CA GLU A 236 -23.19 18.94 -19.05
C GLU A 236 -24.45 18.65 -19.87
N HIS A 237 -24.33 17.97 -21.01
CA HIS A 237 -25.43 17.79 -21.97
C HIS A 237 -25.81 16.33 -22.22
N ALA A 238 -25.08 15.34 -21.70
CA ALA A 238 -25.41 13.93 -21.88
C ALA A 238 -26.43 13.46 -20.82
N VAL A 239 -27.43 12.68 -21.26
CA VAL A 239 -28.63 12.36 -20.49
C VAL A 239 -29.01 10.89 -20.69
N LEU A 240 -29.38 10.19 -19.61
CA LEU A 240 -29.79 8.77 -19.61
C LEU A 240 -31.03 8.54 -18.73
N LEU A 241 -32.16 9.12 -19.12
CA LEU A 241 -33.44 8.98 -18.44
C LEU A 241 -34.21 7.71 -18.88
N PRO A 242 -35.30 7.34 -18.18
CA PRO A 242 -36.32 6.46 -18.74
C PRO A 242 -36.98 7.11 -19.96
N ASP A 243 -37.31 6.34 -21.00
CA ASP A 243 -37.84 6.89 -22.26
C ASP A 243 -39.24 7.50 -22.06
N GLU A 244 -39.95 7.11 -20.99
CA GLU A 244 -41.24 7.65 -20.56
C GLU A 244 -41.17 9.09 -20.03
N VAL A 245 -39.97 9.60 -19.72
CA VAL A 245 -39.75 10.95 -19.17
C VAL A 245 -39.39 11.96 -20.27
N LEU A 246 -39.05 11.51 -21.47
CA LEU A 246 -38.48 12.34 -22.54
C LEU A 246 -39.55 12.92 -23.48
N GLU A 247 -40.16 14.04 -23.07
CA GLU A 247 -41.16 14.73 -23.88
C GLU A 247 -40.54 15.48 -25.07
N ASP A 248 -39.37 16.13 -24.94
CA ASP A 248 -38.74 16.87 -26.04
C ASP A 248 -38.10 15.91 -27.08
N ALA A 249 -38.19 16.27 -28.36
CA ALA A 249 -37.45 15.63 -29.43
C ALA A 249 -35.93 15.91 -29.35
N ARG A 250 -35.52 17.08 -28.83
CA ARG A 250 -34.11 17.42 -28.62
C ARG A 250 -33.47 16.53 -27.55
N GLU A 251 -34.12 16.37 -26.41
CA GLU A 251 -33.64 15.52 -25.32
C GLU A 251 -33.55 14.05 -25.76
N ARG A 252 -34.51 13.56 -26.54
CA ARG A 252 -34.43 12.23 -27.18
C ARG A 252 -33.23 12.10 -28.12
N GLY A 253 -32.89 13.14 -28.87
CA GLY A 253 -31.66 13.19 -29.68
C GLY A 253 -30.38 13.10 -28.85
N LEU A 254 -30.31 13.85 -27.74
CA LEU A 254 -29.17 13.83 -26.81
C LEU A 254 -29.05 12.47 -26.08
N GLN A 255 -30.17 11.88 -25.66
CA GLN A 255 -30.20 10.51 -25.11
C GLN A 255 -29.70 9.50 -26.16
N GLN A 256 -30.21 9.55 -27.40
CA GLN A 256 -29.76 8.64 -28.45
C GLN A 256 -28.25 8.78 -28.73
N ALA A 257 -27.73 10.00 -28.81
CA ALA A 257 -26.30 10.24 -28.97
C ALA A 257 -25.48 9.72 -27.76
N THR A 258 -25.98 9.89 -26.53
CA THR A 258 -25.34 9.38 -25.31
C THR A 258 -25.30 7.84 -25.31
N VAL A 259 -26.44 7.20 -25.60
CA VAL A 259 -26.56 5.74 -25.70
C VAL A 259 -25.69 5.18 -26.82
N GLN A 260 -25.55 5.89 -27.94
CA GLN A 260 -24.66 5.50 -29.04
C GLN A 260 -23.18 5.61 -28.65
N ALA A 261 -22.77 6.69 -28.00
CA ALA A 261 -21.41 6.89 -27.49
C ALA A 261 -20.99 5.83 -26.45
N LEU A 262 -21.96 5.27 -25.70
CA LEU A 262 -21.72 4.22 -24.70
C LEU A 262 -21.70 2.78 -25.26
N GLN A 263 -22.02 2.55 -26.54
CA GLN A 263 -22.03 1.19 -27.12
C GLN A 263 -20.68 0.46 -27.04
N PRO A 264 -19.49 1.09 -27.24
CA PRO A 264 -18.21 0.41 -27.08
C PRO A 264 -18.02 -0.12 -25.65
N LEU A 265 -18.36 0.68 -24.64
CA LEU A 265 -18.28 0.28 -23.22
C LEU A 265 -19.25 -0.86 -22.91
N LEU A 266 -20.52 -0.76 -23.32
CA LEU A 266 -21.51 -1.83 -23.16
C LEU A 266 -21.08 -3.14 -23.82
N ARG A 267 -20.47 -3.08 -25.02
CA ARG A 267 -19.96 -4.26 -25.72
C ARG A 267 -18.86 -4.94 -24.91
N GLU A 268 -17.87 -4.19 -24.43
CA GLU A 268 -16.77 -4.76 -23.64
C GLU A 268 -17.24 -5.28 -22.28
N LEU A 269 -18.17 -4.61 -21.60
CA LEU A 269 -18.77 -5.11 -20.36
C LEU A 269 -19.54 -6.42 -20.58
N ARG A 270 -20.38 -6.50 -21.63
CA ARG A 270 -21.11 -7.74 -22.00
C ARG A 270 -20.16 -8.88 -22.37
N LEU A 271 -19.08 -8.61 -23.11
CA LEU A 271 -18.05 -9.59 -23.43
C LEU A 271 -17.32 -10.09 -22.17
N THR A 272 -16.99 -9.19 -21.25
CA THR A 272 -16.31 -9.52 -19.98
C THR A 272 -17.19 -10.38 -19.08
N LEU A 273 -18.44 -9.95 -18.85
CA LEU A 273 -19.45 -10.73 -18.14
C LEU A 273 -19.64 -12.13 -18.75
N SER A 274 -19.88 -12.20 -20.06
CA SER A 274 -20.09 -13.46 -20.76
C SER A 274 -18.85 -14.38 -20.71
N GLY A 275 -17.65 -13.82 -20.74
CA GLY A 275 -16.39 -14.56 -20.61
C GLY A 275 -16.23 -15.17 -19.22
N TRP A 276 -16.42 -14.37 -18.18
CA TRP A 276 -16.33 -14.81 -16.79
C TRP A 276 -17.42 -15.84 -16.44
N GLN A 277 -18.68 -15.56 -16.79
CA GLN A 277 -19.82 -16.47 -16.55
C GLN A 277 -19.60 -17.86 -17.19
N ARG A 278 -18.97 -17.95 -18.37
CA ARG A 278 -18.61 -19.24 -18.99
C ARG A 278 -17.49 -19.99 -18.23
N LYS A 279 -16.53 -19.28 -17.62
CA LYS A 279 -15.42 -19.88 -16.85
C LYS A 279 -15.87 -20.37 -15.47
N THR A 280 -16.75 -19.62 -14.79
CA THR A 280 -17.14 -19.90 -13.40
C THR A 280 -18.48 -20.63 -13.26
N ARG A 281 -19.38 -20.49 -14.24
CA ARG A 281 -20.81 -20.87 -14.18
C ARG A 281 -21.63 -20.09 -13.15
N SER A 282 -21.09 -19.02 -12.58
CA SER A 282 -21.78 -18.09 -11.68
C SER A 282 -22.17 -16.81 -12.42
N ARG A 283 -23.02 -15.97 -11.81
CA ARG A 283 -23.23 -14.55 -12.19
C ARG A 283 -22.76 -13.65 -11.04
N PRO A 284 -22.40 -12.38 -11.28
CA PRO A 284 -22.27 -11.39 -10.21
C PRO A 284 -23.63 -11.10 -9.57
N ASP A 285 -23.64 -10.82 -8.26
CA ASP A 285 -24.83 -10.42 -7.50
C ASP A 285 -25.12 -8.92 -7.66
N ARG A 286 -24.06 -8.13 -7.92
CA ARG A 286 -24.09 -6.68 -8.07
C ARG A 286 -22.94 -6.17 -8.93
N MET A 287 -23.13 -4.97 -9.46
CA MET A 287 -22.11 -4.14 -10.09
C MET A 287 -21.85 -2.92 -9.21
N VAL A 288 -20.58 -2.54 -9.03
CA VAL A 288 -20.18 -1.26 -8.42
C VAL A 288 -19.45 -0.46 -9.49
N VAL A 289 -19.86 0.78 -9.72
CA VAL A 289 -19.28 1.66 -10.77
C VAL A 289 -18.51 2.80 -10.10
N ALA A 290 -17.34 3.12 -10.66
CA ALA A 290 -16.44 4.15 -10.19
C ALA A 290 -15.78 4.89 -11.37
N GLY A 291 -14.88 5.82 -11.06
CA GLY A 291 -14.13 6.59 -12.06
C GLY A 291 -14.88 7.84 -12.53
N GLY A 292 -14.32 8.55 -13.51
CA GLY A 292 -14.85 9.84 -13.95
C GLY A 292 -16.24 9.75 -14.58
N LEU A 293 -16.54 8.66 -15.31
CA LEU A 293 -17.81 8.54 -16.03
C LEU A 293 -19.00 8.16 -15.12
N SER A 294 -18.75 7.58 -13.94
CA SER A 294 -19.79 7.22 -12.95
C SER A 294 -20.76 8.37 -12.62
N GLN A 295 -20.27 9.60 -12.71
CA GLN A 295 -21.00 10.84 -12.42
C GLN A 295 -22.00 11.25 -13.51
N LEU A 296 -22.03 10.57 -14.66
CA LEU A 296 -23.00 10.81 -15.73
C LEU A 296 -24.42 10.48 -15.24
N ASN A 297 -25.31 11.47 -15.30
CA ASN A 297 -26.67 11.35 -14.79
C ASN A 297 -27.44 10.20 -15.47
N GLY A 298 -28.04 9.32 -14.66
CA GLY A 298 -28.76 8.12 -15.14
C GLY A 298 -27.89 6.95 -15.60
N LEU A 299 -26.54 7.06 -15.60
CA LEU A 299 -25.67 5.97 -16.06
C LEU A 299 -25.86 4.66 -15.28
N HIS A 300 -26.06 4.74 -13.97
CA HIS A 300 -26.30 3.57 -13.12
C HIS A 300 -27.57 2.81 -13.52
N ASP A 301 -28.69 3.52 -13.73
CA ASP A 301 -29.97 2.93 -14.17
C ASP A 301 -29.94 2.46 -15.62
N PHE A 302 -29.16 3.12 -16.49
CA PHE A 302 -28.90 2.66 -17.84
C PHE A 302 -28.10 1.37 -17.86
N LEU A 303 -26.99 1.28 -17.12
CA LEU A 303 -26.18 0.06 -17.02
C LEU A 303 -26.98 -1.10 -16.41
N GLN A 304 -27.79 -0.83 -15.38
CA GLN A 304 -28.66 -1.83 -14.75
C GLN A 304 -29.64 -2.44 -15.76
N ARG A 305 -30.34 -1.60 -16.53
CA ARG A 305 -31.24 -2.04 -17.61
C ARG A 305 -30.49 -2.73 -18.76
N ALA A 306 -29.31 -2.25 -19.12
CA ALA A 306 -28.55 -2.73 -20.28
C ALA A 306 -27.75 -4.03 -20.03
N LEU A 307 -27.55 -4.42 -18.77
CA LEU A 307 -26.75 -5.59 -18.37
C LEU A 307 -27.50 -6.65 -17.55
N ASP A 308 -28.76 -6.40 -17.13
CA ASP A 308 -29.54 -7.31 -16.27
C ASP A 308 -28.82 -7.65 -14.95
N LEU A 309 -28.30 -6.61 -14.28
CA LEU A 309 -27.44 -6.72 -13.11
C LEU A 309 -27.63 -5.50 -12.18
N PRO A 310 -27.92 -5.66 -10.87
CA PRO A 310 -28.12 -4.52 -9.97
C PRO A 310 -26.87 -3.64 -9.84
N VAL A 311 -27.02 -2.33 -10.00
CA VAL A 311 -25.89 -1.38 -9.98
C VAL A 311 -25.90 -0.52 -8.70
N GLN A 312 -24.72 -0.33 -8.10
CA GLN A 312 -24.54 0.41 -6.85
C GLN A 312 -23.50 1.54 -7.03
N SER A 313 -23.88 2.75 -6.59
CA SER A 313 -23.02 3.95 -6.50
C SER A 313 -22.03 3.85 -5.33
N VAL A 314 -20.84 4.46 -5.43
CA VAL A 314 -19.82 4.41 -4.36
C VAL A 314 -20.08 5.47 -3.28
N ARG A 315 -20.83 5.06 -2.25
CA ARG A 315 -21.18 5.90 -1.10
C ARG A 315 -20.18 5.74 0.05
N LEU A 316 -19.23 6.67 0.14
CA LEU A 316 -18.21 6.64 1.21
C LEU A 316 -18.81 6.79 2.62
N GLY A 317 -19.97 7.45 2.75
CA GLY A 317 -20.70 7.55 4.03
C GLY A 317 -21.27 6.23 4.55
N ASP A 318 -21.38 5.20 3.68
CA ASP A 318 -21.87 3.88 4.05
C ASP A 318 -20.71 2.94 4.48
N MET A 319 -19.45 3.38 4.39
CA MET A 319 -18.30 2.63 4.90
C MET A 319 -18.08 2.89 6.40
N PRO A 320 -17.68 1.86 7.18
CA PRO A 320 -17.29 2.04 8.57
C PRO A 320 -16.02 2.89 8.65
N ASP A 321 -15.84 3.57 9.79
CA ASP A 321 -14.60 4.25 10.14
C ASP A 321 -14.11 5.33 9.15
N VAL A 322 -15.04 5.93 8.40
CA VAL A 322 -14.80 7.17 7.64
C VAL A 322 -14.97 8.38 8.56
N ARG A 323 -13.95 9.24 8.62
CA ARG A 323 -13.92 10.49 9.42
C ARG A 323 -13.66 11.74 8.58
N VAL A 324 -13.77 11.63 7.25
CA VAL A 324 -13.56 12.77 6.33
C VAL A 324 -14.79 13.67 6.29
N ALA A 325 -14.58 14.98 6.42
CA ALA A 325 -15.65 15.96 6.22
C ALA A 325 -16.19 15.86 4.78
N GLN A 326 -17.52 15.98 4.63
CA GLN A 326 -18.21 15.89 3.33
C GLN A 326 -17.96 14.59 2.54
N ALA A 327 -17.82 13.44 3.22
CA ALA A 327 -17.64 12.12 2.59
C ALA A 327 -18.63 11.81 1.44
N SER A 328 -19.87 12.33 1.52
CA SER A 328 -20.89 12.22 0.46
C SER A 328 -20.58 13.02 -0.81
N ALA A 329 -19.81 14.11 -0.73
CA ALA A 329 -19.41 14.93 -1.87
C ALA A 329 -18.11 14.41 -2.53
N ILE A 330 -17.31 13.63 -1.79
CA ILE A 330 -16.06 13.03 -2.29
C ILE A 330 -16.40 11.94 -3.32
N GLY A 331 -17.21 10.94 -2.94
CA GLY A 331 -17.87 10.00 -3.86
C GLY A 331 -16.96 9.18 -4.79
N ASP A 332 -17.57 8.67 -5.86
CA ASP A 332 -17.03 7.67 -6.82
C ASP A 332 -15.65 8.01 -7.42
N ARG A 333 -15.30 9.31 -7.52
CA ARG A 333 -14.01 9.80 -8.05
C ARG A 333 -12.81 9.48 -7.18
N ALA A 334 -12.99 9.30 -5.87
CA ALA A 334 -11.89 9.05 -4.93
C ALA A 334 -11.52 7.57 -4.80
N THR A 335 -12.28 6.67 -5.46
CA THR A 335 -12.25 5.23 -5.20
C THR A 335 -10.85 4.62 -5.35
N LEU A 336 -10.08 4.99 -6.37
CA LEU A 336 -8.71 4.48 -6.55
C LEU A 336 -7.76 4.93 -5.44
N ALA A 337 -7.73 6.23 -5.10
CA ALA A 337 -6.90 6.74 -4.02
C ALA A 337 -7.21 6.04 -2.68
N ILE A 338 -8.49 5.83 -2.38
CA ILE A 338 -8.94 5.12 -1.17
C ILE A 338 -8.56 3.63 -1.25
N ALA A 339 -8.74 2.98 -2.40
CA ALA A 339 -8.35 1.59 -2.63
C ALA A 339 -6.85 1.35 -2.39
N LEU A 340 -5.99 2.24 -2.90
CA LEU A 340 -4.54 2.20 -2.69
C LEU A 340 -4.18 2.35 -1.19
N ALA A 341 -4.80 3.31 -0.51
CA ALA A 341 -4.56 3.55 0.91
C ALA A 341 -5.04 2.38 1.79
N LEU A 342 -6.17 1.75 1.44
CA LEU A 342 -6.70 0.58 2.14
C LEU A 342 -5.89 -0.69 1.86
N SER A 343 -5.49 -0.93 0.61
CA SER A 343 -4.64 -2.05 0.19
C SER A 343 -3.31 -2.06 0.96
N ALA A 344 -2.59 -0.93 0.96
CA ALA A 344 -1.38 -0.77 1.75
C ALA A 344 -1.60 -0.83 3.28
N ALA A 345 -2.83 -0.61 3.76
CA ALA A 345 -3.19 -0.78 5.16
C ALA A 345 -3.54 -2.22 5.55
N ASP A 346 -3.74 -3.14 4.58
CA ASP A 346 -4.30 -4.48 4.80
C ASP A 346 -3.23 -5.60 4.81
N VAL A 347 -2.00 -5.26 5.25
CA VAL A 347 -0.81 -6.12 5.28
C VAL A 347 -0.98 -7.41 6.12
N ASP A 348 -2.02 -7.50 6.94
CA ASP A 348 -2.41 -8.69 7.70
C ASP A 348 -3.28 -9.68 6.86
N GLY A 349 -3.59 -9.32 5.61
CA GLY A 349 -4.51 -10.02 4.71
C GLY A 349 -3.84 -10.97 3.70
N ASP A 350 -4.60 -11.32 2.65
CA ASP A 350 -4.12 -12.10 1.50
C ASP A 350 -2.97 -11.35 0.80
N HIS A 351 -1.97 -12.06 0.27
CA HIS A 351 -0.84 -11.43 -0.43
C HIS A 351 -1.33 -10.66 -1.67
N ASP A 352 -1.44 -9.33 -1.54
CA ASP A 352 -1.74 -8.38 -2.60
C ASP A 352 -0.43 -7.95 -3.32
N VAL A 353 -0.42 -7.95 -4.66
CA VAL A 353 0.78 -7.65 -5.48
C VAL A 353 1.49 -6.37 -5.05
N ASN A 354 2.81 -6.45 -4.89
CA ASN A 354 3.69 -5.31 -4.63
C ASN A 354 5.04 -5.48 -5.35
N PHE A 355 5.32 -4.64 -6.33
CA PHE A 355 6.55 -4.64 -7.12
C PHE A 355 7.79 -4.10 -6.37
N ARG A 356 7.66 -3.65 -5.11
CA ARG A 356 8.81 -3.21 -4.28
C ARG A 356 9.58 -4.42 -3.71
N GLN A 357 10.16 -5.23 -4.58
CA GLN A 357 10.89 -6.47 -4.25
C GLN A 357 12.32 -6.45 -4.77
N GLY A 358 13.17 -7.32 -4.21
CA GLY A 358 14.56 -7.50 -4.65
C GLY A 358 15.37 -6.20 -4.58
N GLU A 359 15.97 -5.82 -5.71
CA GLU A 359 16.74 -4.58 -5.88
C GLU A 359 15.86 -3.33 -5.72
N LEU A 360 14.57 -3.45 -6.05
CA LEU A 360 13.57 -2.39 -5.93
C LEU A 360 12.81 -2.46 -4.59
N ALA A 361 13.38 -3.07 -3.55
CA ALA A 361 12.81 -3.07 -2.21
C ALA A 361 12.75 -1.66 -1.58
N TYR A 362 11.85 -1.48 -0.61
CA TYR A 362 11.73 -0.23 0.16
C TYR A 362 12.84 -0.13 1.23
N GLU A 363 13.73 0.85 1.11
CA GLU A 363 14.89 0.99 1.99
C GLU A 363 14.60 1.75 3.31
N GLY A 364 13.53 2.54 3.37
CA GLY A 364 13.28 3.51 4.44
C GLY A 364 13.37 2.96 5.87
N ASP A 365 12.70 1.84 6.14
CA ASP A 365 12.70 1.18 7.47
C ASP A 365 14.14 0.81 7.90
N TYR A 366 14.92 0.25 6.98
CA TYR A 366 16.29 -0.17 7.23
C TYR A 366 17.25 1.02 7.34
N LYS A 367 17.03 2.13 6.61
CA LYS A 367 17.81 3.37 6.77
C LYS A 367 17.64 3.96 8.17
N VAL A 368 16.41 4.11 8.65
CA VAL A 368 16.13 4.63 10.00
C VAL A 368 16.69 3.70 11.08
N LEU A 369 16.49 2.38 10.93
CA LEU A 369 17.05 1.40 11.87
C LEU A 369 18.58 1.42 11.89
N ARG A 370 19.24 1.43 10.72
CA ARG A 370 20.71 1.45 10.57
C ARG A 370 21.33 2.74 11.12
N GLN A 371 20.67 3.89 10.98
CA GLN A 371 21.09 5.16 11.58
C GLN A 371 21.00 5.15 13.12
N ARG A 372 19.98 4.51 13.70
CA ARG A 372 19.82 4.42 15.17
C ARG A 372 20.51 3.21 15.80
N LEU A 373 20.88 2.19 15.02
CA LEU A 373 21.62 1.00 15.47
C LEU A 373 22.86 1.33 16.32
N PRO A 374 23.78 2.25 15.94
CA PRO A 374 24.91 2.61 16.80
C PRO A 374 24.49 3.25 18.14
N GLN A 375 23.37 3.99 18.18
CA GLN A 375 22.83 4.56 19.43
C GLN A 375 22.25 3.46 20.33
N LEU A 376 21.52 2.49 19.76
CA LEU A 376 20.98 1.34 20.48
C LEU A 376 22.09 0.42 21.01
N VAL A 377 23.13 0.16 20.21
CA VAL A 377 24.31 -0.60 20.64
C VAL A 377 25.07 0.14 21.75
N ALA A 378 25.27 1.45 21.64
CA ALA A 378 25.89 2.24 22.70
C ALA A 378 25.07 2.21 24.00
N PHE A 379 23.73 2.26 23.91
CA PHE A 379 22.85 2.13 25.08
C PHE A 379 22.89 0.74 25.71
N LEU A 380 22.93 -0.33 24.89
CA LEU A 380 23.10 -1.70 25.36
C LEU A 380 24.45 -1.90 26.08
N VAL A 381 25.54 -1.40 25.49
CA VAL A 381 26.88 -1.45 26.10
C VAL A 381 26.91 -0.66 27.41
N LEU A 382 26.33 0.55 27.45
CA LEU A 382 26.22 1.33 28.68
C LEU A 382 25.42 0.60 29.76
N ALA A 383 24.28 -0.02 29.41
CA ALA A 383 23.48 -0.81 30.33
C ALA A 383 24.26 -2.02 30.89
N LEU A 384 24.99 -2.75 30.03
CA LEU A 384 25.85 -3.86 30.44
C LEU A 384 27.01 -3.40 31.34
N CYS A 385 27.65 -2.26 31.04
CA CYS A 385 28.67 -1.66 31.89
C CYS A 385 28.11 -1.26 33.27
N LEU A 386 26.94 -0.62 33.33
CA LEU A 386 26.27 -0.26 34.59
C LEU A 386 25.88 -1.50 35.41
N LEU A 387 25.42 -2.56 34.76
CA LEU A 387 25.06 -3.84 35.39
C LEU A 387 26.31 -4.56 35.91
N GLY A 388 27.41 -4.53 35.16
CA GLY A 388 28.72 -5.02 35.60
C GLY A 388 29.30 -4.23 36.78
N ILE A 389 29.21 -2.90 36.76
CA ILE A 389 29.62 -2.03 37.89
C ILE A 389 28.78 -2.34 39.13
N ARG A 390 27.45 -2.44 38.99
CA ARG A 390 26.55 -2.86 40.09
C ARG A 390 26.94 -4.22 40.66
N SER A 391 27.18 -5.20 39.79
CA SER A 391 27.59 -6.56 40.20
C SER A 391 28.94 -6.53 40.93
N SER A 392 29.91 -5.76 40.44
CA SER A 392 31.22 -5.60 41.06
C SER A 392 31.14 -4.94 42.44
N LEU A 393 30.32 -3.87 42.59
CA LEU A 393 30.11 -3.22 43.87
C LEU A 393 29.45 -4.14 44.91
N VAL A 394 28.42 -4.91 44.51
CA VAL A 394 27.78 -5.91 45.38
C VAL A 394 28.76 -7.03 45.75
N TYR A 395 29.55 -7.54 44.81
CA TYR A 395 30.57 -8.55 45.07
C TYR A 395 31.63 -8.04 46.07
N ARG A 396 32.14 -6.81 45.89
CA ARG A 396 33.12 -6.23 46.82
C ARG A 396 32.53 -5.99 48.21
N ALA A 397 31.26 -5.60 48.31
CA ALA A 397 30.57 -5.49 49.61
C ALA A 397 30.47 -6.85 50.32
N LEU A 398 30.07 -7.92 49.61
CA LEU A 398 29.98 -9.28 50.14
C LEU A 398 31.35 -9.83 50.60
N VAL A 399 32.41 -9.57 49.84
CA VAL A 399 33.79 -9.96 50.23
C VAL A 399 34.23 -9.25 51.51
N ILE A 400 33.99 -7.93 51.62
CA ILE A 400 34.31 -7.16 52.83
C ILE A 400 33.51 -7.69 54.04
N GLU A 401 32.24 -8.05 53.85
CA GLU A 401 31.42 -8.63 54.91
C GLU A 401 31.95 -9.99 55.38
N GLN A 402 32.40 -10.86 54.46
CA GLN A 402 33.04 -12.13 54.83
C GLN A 402 34.40 -11.94 55.53
N GLU A 403 35.23 -11.00 55.08
CA GLU A 403 36.50 -10.66 55.76
C GLU A 403 36.25 -10.17 57.19
N GLN A 404 35.24 -9.31 57.40
CA GLN A 404 34.84 -8.85 58.74
C GLN A 404 34.32 -10.00 59.62
N GLN A 405 33.51 -10.90 59.06
CA GLN A 405 33.03 -12.08 59.78
C GLN A 405 34.20 -12.99 60.21
N LEU A 406 35.13 -13.30 59.31
CA LEU A 406 36.34 -14.10 59.60
C LEU A 406 37.24 -13.46 60.66
N VAL A 407 37.47 -12.14 60.60
CA VAL A 407 38.23 -11.42 61.63
C VAL A 407 37.50 -11.43 62.98
N SER A 408 36.18 -11.28 63.01
CA SER A 408 35.40 -11.37 64.25
C SER A 408 35.49 -12.76 64.89
N LEU A 409 35.45 -13.83 64.08
CA LEU A 409 35.64 -15.21 64.54
C LEU A 409 37.05 -15.47 65.05
N GLN A 410 38.09 -14.89 64.44
CA GLN A 410 39.46 -14.96 64.95
C GLN A 410 39.63 -14.26 66.32
N VAL A 411 38.99 -13.11 66.52
CA VAL A 411 39.01 -12.39 67.81
C VAL A 411 38.25 -13.16 68.88
N LEU A 412 37.03 -13.64 68.58
CA LEU A 412 36.21 -14.41 69.52
C LEU A 412 36.83 -15.77 69.87
N SER A 413 37.37 -16.51 68.89
CA SER A 413 38.08 -17.78 69.15
C SER A 413 39.33 -17.57 70.01
N LYS A 414 40.08 -16.49 69.77
CA LYS A 414 41.24 -16.14 70.61
C LYS A 414 40.84 -15.77 72.04
N GLN A 415 39.69 -15.12 72.24
CA GLN A 415 39.17 -14.81 73.59
C GLN A 415 38.63 -16.05 74.31
N LEU A 416 37.94 -16.96 73.60
CA LEU A 416 37.27 -18.13 74.20
C LEU A 416 38.18 -19.37 74.34
N THR A 417 39.20 -19.53 73.48
CA THR A 417 40.04 -20.74 73.40
C THR A 417 41.55 -20.45 73.53
N GLY A 418 41.94 -19.19 73.65
CA GLY A 418 43.34 -18.75 73.68
C GLY A 418 44.08 -18.84 72.32
N LYS A 419 43.46 -19.41 71.28
CA LYS A 419 44.05 -19.61 69.95
C LYS A 419 43.20 -18.90 68.89
N SER A 420 43.85 -18.16 68.00
CA SER A 420 43.17 -17.56 66.83
C SER A 420 42.88 -18.64 65.80
N GLN A 421 41.61 -18.83 65.44
CA GLN A 421 41.18 -19.75 64.38
C GLN A 421 40.19 -19.05 63.45
N SER A 422 40.30 -19.31 62.15
CA SER A 422 39.43 -18.75 61.10
C SER A 422 38.30 -19.67 60.67
N ASP A 423 38.24 -20.90 61.19
CA ASP A 423 37.25 -21.91 60.83
C ASP A 423 36.26 -22.12 61.97
N PHE A 424 34.97 -21.88 61.69
CA PHE A 424 33.89 -22.00 62.65
C PHE A 424 33.69 -23.43 63.14
N GLU A 425 33.85 -24.44 62.27
CA GLU A 425 33.66 -25.85 62.62
C GLU A 425 34.77 -26.33 63.56
N ALA A 426 36.00 -25.82 63.38
CA ALA A 426 37.13 -26.10 64.25
C ALA A 426 36.97 -25.47 65.65
N VAL A 427 36.52 -24.21 65.73
CA VAL A 427 36.25 -23.53 67.00
C VAL A 427 35.14 -24.21 67.79
N LYS A 428 34.04 -24.57 67.11
CA LYS A 428 32.93 -25.33 67.71
C LYS A 428 33.39 -26.67 68.26
N LYS A 429 34.15 -27.44 67.48
CA LYS A 429 34.67 -28.77 67.87
C LYS A 429 35.65 -28.72 69.05
N GLU A 430 36.36 -27.61 69.23
CA GLU A 430 37.23 -27.40 70.39
C GLU A 430 36.44 -27.01 71.64
N LEU A 431 35.36 -26.23 71.49
CA LEU A 431 34.42 -25.87 72.58
C LEU A 431 33.52 -27.04 73.02
N GLU A 432 33.21 -27.97 72.12
CA GLU A 432 32.46 -29.20 72.41
C GLU A 432 33.29 -30.28 73.14
N ARG A 433 34.57 -30.01 73.45
CA ARG A 433 35.38 -30.88 74.32
C ARG A 433 34.92 -30.76 75.78
N PRO A 434 34.57 -31.86 76.47
CA PRO A 434 34.20 -31.79 77.88
C PRO A 434 35.41 -31.38 78.73
N ALA A 435 35.33 -30.19 79.32
CA ALA A 435 36.37 -29.71 80.23
C ALA A 435 36.38 -30.57 81.51
N VAL A 436 37.50 -31.25 81.76
CA VAL A 436 37.75 -31.92 83.04
C VAL A 436 38.11 -30.84 84.06
N VAL A 437 37.08 -30.32 84.74
CA VAL A 437 37.26 -29.38 85.84
C VAL A 437 37.64 -30.17 87.08
N ASP A 438 38.87 -29.98 87.56
CA ASP A 438 39.29 -30.49 88.85
C ASP A 438 38.67 -29.64 89.97
N VAL A 439 37.80 -30.24 90.78
CA VAL A 439 36.98 -29.55 91.79
C VAL A 439 37.59 -29.69 93.21
N THR A 440 38.78 -30.29 93.36
CA THR A 440 39.35 -30.57 94.69
C THR A 440 39.87 -29.34 95.45
N GLY A 441 39.92 -28.16 94.83
CA GLY A 441 40.52 -26.95 95.40
C GLY A 441 39.56 -25.89 95.96
N LEU A 442 38.25 -26.17 96.08
CA LEU A 442 37.21 -25.13 96.31
C LEU A 442 36.51 -25.16 97.69
N TYR A 443 37.01 -25.91 98.67
CA TYR A 443 36.54 -25.85 100.06
C TYR A 443 37.66 -25.37 100.99
N PRO A 444 37.45 -24.33 101.82
CA PRO A 444 38.43 -23.88 102.82
C PRO A 444 38.32 -24.69 104.12
N ASP A 445 39.44 -25.20 104.63
CA ASP A 445 39.55 -26.06 105.84
C ASP A 445 39.29 -25.34 107.19
N ILE A 446 38.56 -24.23 107.19
CA ILE A 446 38.31 -23.41 108.39
C ILE A 446 36.87 -23.61 108.88
N SER A 447 36.71 -24.36 109.97
CA SER A 447 35.42 -24.48 110.67
C SER A 447 34.90 -23.09 111.08
N ALA A 448 33.63 -22.80 110.79
CA ALA A 448 33.01 -21.48 111.03
C ALA A 448 33.10 -20.98 112.48
N PHE A 449 33.26 -21.89 113.44
CA PHE A 449 33.48 -21.55 114.86
C PHE A 449 34.77 -20.76 115.09
N ARG A 450 35.89 -21.14 114.43
CA ARG A 450 37.17 -20.40 114.52
C ARG A 450 37.09 -19.01 113.88
N ALA A 451 36.40 -18.89 112.74
CA ALA A 451 36.21 -17.61 112.08
C ALA A 451 35.45 -16.59 112.95
N LEU A 452 34.55 -17.05 113.84
CA LEU A 452 33.87 -16.19 114.82
C LEU A 452 34.76 -15.84 116.01
N GLU A 453 35.60 -16.78 116.46
CA GLU A 453 36.59 -16.57 117.53
C GLU A 453 37.63 -15.51 117.14
N ASP A 454 38.18 -15.57 115.93
CA ASP A 454 39.14 -14.57 115.41
C ASP A 454 38.50 -13.17 115.27
N VAL A 455 37.24 -13.08 114.81
CA VAL A 455 36.53 -11.79 114.68
C VAL A 455 36.27 -11.16 116.05
N SER A 456 35.94 -11.95 117.07
CA SER A 456 35.80 -11.42 118.45
C SER A 456 37.11 -10.85 118.98
N ASN A 457 38.23 -11.56 118.78
CA ASN A 457 39.57 -11.16 119.22
C ASN A 457 40.15 -9.93 118.49
N ILE A 458 39.51 -9.48 117.41
CA ILE A 458 39.85 -8.25 116.67
C ILE A 458 39.06 -7.05 117.20
N LEU A 459 37.79 -7.24 117.58
CA LEU A 459 36.92 -6.15 118.06
C LEU A 459 37.33 -5.64 119.45
N ASP A 460 37.76 -6.51 120.36
CA ASP A 460 38.25 -6.13 121.70
C ASP A 460 39.57 -5.31 121.70
N LYS A 461 40.17 -5.07 120.53
CA LYS A 461 41.42 -4.29 120.37
C LYS A 461 41.21 -2.86 119.88
N VAL A 462 39.96 -2.42 119.68
CA VAL A 462 39.64 -1.09 119.12
C VAL A 462 38.80 -0.27 120.10
N THR A 463 39.44 0.18 121.18
CA THR A 463 38.96 1.26 122.05
C THR A 463 40.01 2.37 122.10
N GLU A 464 39.60 3.60 121.80
CA GLU A 464 40.41 4.78 121.41
C GLU A 464 40.81 5.66 122.65
N PRO A 465 41.40 6.88 122.53
CA PRO A 465 42.11 7.58 121.42
C PRO A 465 43.57 7.95 121.92
N PRO A 466 44.15 9.19 121.96
CA PRO A 466 44.01 10.43 121.16
C PRO A 466 45.33 11.19 120.75
N ASP A 467 45.17 12.15 119.84
CA ASP A 467 45.76 13.52 119.76
C ASP A 467 47.26 13.90 119.52
N TYR A 468 47.39 14.76 118.48
CA TYR A 468 48.19 16.02 118.34
C TYR A 468 49.74 16.07 118.46
N LYS A 469 50.41 16.39 117.33
CA LYS A 469 50.93 17.76 117.02
C LYS A 469 51.57 17.97 115.62
N THR A 470 51.35 19.16 115.06
CA THR A 470 52.00 19.83 113.89
C THR A 470 53.05 20.86 114.38
N PRO A 471 53.78 21.69 113.55
CA PRO A 471 53.74 21.97 112.08
C PRO A 471 55.05 21.59 111.35
N GLY A 472 55.37 21.83 110.07
CA GLY A 472 54.99 22.73 108.95
C GLY A 472 56.15 22.63 107.89
N GLY A 473 56.18 23.20 106.69
CA GLY A 473 55.31 24.11 105.92
C GLY A 473 55.51 23.96 104.38
N PRO A 474 55.16 24.96 103.55
CA PRO A 474 54.95 24.84 102.07
C PRO A 474 56.23 25.12 101.23
N GLU A 475 56.27 25.35 99.90
CA GLU A 475 55.36 25.71 98.77
C GLU A 475 56.06 25.26 97.45
N GLU A 476 55.57 25.16 96.20
CA GLU A 476 54.26 25.24 95.47
C GLU A 476 54.44 24.53 94.08
N THR A 477 53.41 24.31 93.26
CA THR A 477 53.49 24.36 91.77
C THR A 477 52.10 24.47 91.09
N PRO A 478 51.94 25.11 89.91
CA PRO A 478 50.65 25.68 89.47
C PRO A 478 49.95 24.99 88.27
N PRO A 479 48.70 25.40 87.89
CA PRO A 479 47.86 24.76 86.85
C PRO A 479 47.96 25.53 85.48
N PRO A 480 46.94 25.76 84.60
CA PRO A 480 45.46 25.78 84.72
C PRO A 480 44.71 24.72 83.89
N ASN A 481 43.42 24.50 84.22
CA ASN A 481 42.46 23.77 83.38
C ASN A 481 41.36 24.75 82.87
N PRO A 482 41.20 24.97 81.56
CA PRO A 482 40.29 26.00 81.03
C PRO A 482 38.82 25.55 81.00
N GLN A 483 37.93 26.48 81.36
CA GLN A 483 36.50 26.37 81.07
C GLN A 483 36.24 26.66 79.59
N MET A 484 35.22 26.00 79.01
CA MET A 484 34.33 26.65 78.03
C MET A 484 32.88 26.22 78.28
N ALA A 485 31.95 27.10 77.94
CA ALA A 485 30.53 26.98 78.28
C ALA A 485 29.65 26.54 77.10
N ARG A 486 28.39 26.22 77.45
CA ARG A 486 27.20 26.05 76.60
C ARG A 486 27.02 27.22 75.59
N PRO A 487 26.28 27.08 74.46
CA PRO A 487 25.01 26.31 74.41
C PRO A 487 24.62 25.60 73.09
N SER A 488 23.54 24.80 73.20
CA SER A 488 22.58 24.38 72.14
C SER A 488 23.12 23.53 70.96
N ALA A 489 22.31 22.67 70.33
CA ALA A 489 20.86 22.50 70.42
C ALA A 489 20.43 21.02 70.60
N ASP A 490 19.16 20.82 70.96
CA ASP A 490 18.52 19.53 71.13
C ASP A 490 18.35 18.75 69.81
N MET A 491 18.50 17.42 69.86
CA MET A 491 17.33 16.54 69.90
C MET A 491 17.69 15.16 70.44
N LEU A 492 16.82 14.62 71.30
CA LEU A 492 16.88 13.24 71.75
C LEU A 492 16.17 12.32 70.74
N ARG A 493 16.83 11.21 70.43
CA ARG A 493 16.36 9.79 70.49
C ARG A 493 14.85 9.47 70.37
N PRO A 494 14.46 8.24 69.94
CA PRO A 494 15.26 7.17 69.30
C PRO A 494 14.60 6.59 68.03
N ASN A 495 15.36 5.79 67.28
CA ASN A 495 15.01 4.41 66.90
C ASN A 495 15.93 3.93 65.76
N ALA A 496 16.82 3.02 66.10
CA ALA A 496 17.37 2.08 65.13
C ALA A 496 16.89 0.70 65.55
N ASP A 497 16.28 -0.04 64.62
CA ASP A 497 16.45 -1.48 64.55
C ASP A 497 16.19 -1.94 63.12
N PHE A 498 17.06 -2.81 62.64
CA PHE A 498 17.03 -3.46 61.33
C PHE A 498 17.05 -4.97 61.58
N LEU A 499 16.77 -5.78 60.54
CA LEU A 499 16.73 -7.25 60.58
C LEU A 499 15.48 -7.79 61.34
N ARG A 500 14.67 -8.71 60.80
CA ARG A 500 14.95 -9.79 59.83
C ARG A 500 13.81 -10.04 58.83
N PRO A 501 14.08 -10.79 57.73
CA PRO A 501 13.07 -11.22 56.76
C PRO A 501 12.36 -12.52 57.17
N SER A 502 11.23 -12.83 56.50
CA SER A 502 10.68 -14.18 56.32
C SER A 502 9.74 -14.21 55.09
N ALA A 503 9.43 -15.40 54.58
CA ALA A 503 8.83 -15.61 53.27
C ALA A 503 7.33 -15.98 53.30
N ASP A 504 6.77 -16.08 52.09
CA ASP A 504 5.56 -16.83 51.67
C ASP A 504 4.22 -16.64 52.40
N LEU A 505 3.17 -16.37 51.62
CA LEU A 505 1.98 -17.23 51.56
C LEU A 505 1.09 -16.92 50.34
N LEU A 506 0.35 -17.92 49.87
CA LEU A 506 -0.53 -17.83 48.70
C LEU A 506 -1.96 -17.38 49.07
N ARG A 507 -2.55 -16.44 48.30
CA ARG A 507 -3.83 -16.60 47.54
C ARG A 507 -4.35 -15.29 46.90
N PRO A 508 -5.25 -15.35 45.90
CA PRO A 508 -5.67 -14.19 45.10
C PRO A 508 -6.89 -13.44 45.68
N GLY A 509 -6.99 -12.12 45.39
CA GLY A 509 -8.11 -11.27 45.81
C GLY A 509 -8.31 -10.01 44.95
N GLN A 510 -9.56 -9.78 44.57
CA GLN A 510 -10.12 -8.76 43.67
C GLN A 510 -9.72 -7.27 43.84
N ALA A 511 -9.68 -6.57 42.69
CA ALA A 511 -10.28 -5.26 42.36
C ALA A 511 -10.12 -4.01 43.29
N VAL A 512 -9.85 -2.85 42.65
CA VAL A 512 -9.97 -1.50 43.24
C VAL A 512 -10.82 -0.60 42.33
N ARG A 513 -11.62 0.30 42.92
CA ARG A 513 -12.46 1.32 42.24
C ARG A 513 -12.08 2.76 42.71
N PRO A 514 -12.51 3.82 42.00
CA PRO A 514 -12.05 5.20 42.21
C PRO A 514 -12.70 5.94 43.42
N PRO A 515 -12.17 7.13 43.82
CA PRO A 515 -12.56 7.89 45.03
C PRO A 515 -13.97 8.55 45.00
N PRO A 516 -14.46 9.08 46.15
CA PRO A 516 -15.90 9.35 46.38
C PRO A 516 -16.41 10.75 46.01
N ARG A 517 -17.72 10.96 46.20
CA ARG A 517 -18.51 12.16 45.89
C ARG A 517 -18.71 13.10 47.10
N THR A 518 -19.13 14.33 46.82
CA THR A 518 -19.89 15.20 47.73
C THR A 518 -21.42 15.10 47.47
N GLU A 519 -22.25 15.76 48.28
CA GLU A 519 -23.61 15.30 48.60
C GLU A 519 -24.80 15.98 47.88
N SER A 520 -25.99 15.45 48.19
CA SER A 520 -27.37 15.82 47.75
C SER A 520 -27.95 17.01 48.59
N PRO A 521 -29.24 17.45 48.50
CA PRO A 521 -30.48 16.76 48.04
C PRO A 521 -31.38 17.64 47.11
N ALA A 522 -32.68 17.41 46.81
CA ALA A 522 -33.71 16.51 47.36
C ALA A 522 -34.88 16.20 46.37
N SER A 523 -35.82 15.35 46.82
CA SER A 523 -37.23 15.19 46.37
C SER A 523 -37.57 14.27 45.18
N THR A 524 -38.77 13.69 45.29
CA THR A 524 -39.43 12.61 44.50
C THR A 524 -40.94 12.65 44.85
N PRO A 525 -41.83 11.83 44.25
CA PRO A 525 -41.89 11.27 42.89
C PRO A 525 -43.26 11.53 42.21
N GLU A 526 -43.41 11.28 40.90
CA GLU A 526 -44.73 10.90 40.34
C GLU A 526 -44.66 10.11 39.02
N SER A 527 -45.73 9.36 38.73
CA SER A 527 -46.01 8.49 37.57
C SER A 527 -47.50 8.10 37.64
N PRO A 528 -48.24 7.72 36.56
CA PRO A 528 -47.78 7.29 35.23
C PRO A 528 -48.55 7.89 34.02
N ALA A 529 -48.17 7.55 32.78
CA ALA A 529 -49.08 7.51 31.62
C ALA A 529 -48.55 6.70 30.41
N SER A 530 -49.44 5.87 29.84
CA SER A 530 -49.56 5.39 28.44
C SER A 530 -48.40 5.46 27.42
N THR A 531 -48.08 4.30 26.84
CA THR A 531 -47.59 4.15 25.45
C THR A 531 -48.67 4.45 24.40
N PRO A 532 -48.31 4.95 23.21
CA PRO A 532 -49.10 4.79 21.99
C PRO A 532 -48.52 3.67 21.11
N GLU A 533 -49.38 2.77 20.62
CA GLU A 533 -49.03 1.80 19.57
C GLU A 533 -49.02 2.48 18.18
N VAL A 534 -48.19 1.98 17.26
CA VAL A 534 -48.22 2.37 15.84
C VAL A 534 -48.74 1.17 15.03
N PRO A 535 -49.82 1.32 14.24
CA PRO A 535 -50.52 0.18 13.63
C PRO A 535 -49.76 -0.41 12.45
N ALA A 536 -49.80 -1.74 12.34
CA ALA A 536 -49.30 -2.47 11.17
C ALA A 536 -50.24 -2.31 9.96
N MET A 537 -49.68 -2.05 8.78
CA MET A 537 -50.45 -2.07 7.52
C MET A 537 -50.66 -3.51 7.03
N PRO A 538 -51.88 -3.88 6.57
CA PRO A 538 -52.12 -5.15 5.89
C PRO A 538 -51.62 -5.13 4.43
N PRO A 539 -51.32 -6.28 3.82
CA PRO A 539 -50.92 -6.36 2.41
C PRO A 539 -52.09 -6.04 1.46
N PRO A 540 -51.82 -5.50 0.25
CA PRO A 540 -52.87 -5.15 -0.71
C PRO A 540 -53.57 -6.40 -1.27
N ALA A 541 -54.90 -6.36 -1.30
CA ALA A 541 -55.71 -7.44 -1.85
C ALA A 541 -55.72 -7.41 -3.38
N PHE A 542 -55.55 -8.58 -4.02
CA PHE A 542 -55.81 -8.76 -5.44
C PHE A 542 -57.27 -8.42 -5.77
N ARG A 543 -57.49 -7.59 -6.80
CA ARG A 543 -58.82 -7.36 -7.40
C ARG A 543 -58.88 -8.08 -8.75
N GLY A 544 -60.04 -8.66 -9.05
CA GLY A 544 -60.18 -9.68 -10.10
C GLY A 544 -60.09 -9.17 -11.54
N LEU A 545 -59.73 -10.08 -12.44
CA LEU A 545 -59.96 -9.94 -13.87
C LEU A 545 -61.47 -9.96 -14.16
N PRO A 546 -61.95 -9.24 -15.20
CA PRO A 546 -63.21 -9.57 -15.86
C PRO A 546 -63.04 -10.80 -16.76
N ASP A 547 -64.07 -11.65 -16.83
CA ASP A 547 -64.10 -12.85 -17.66
C ASP A 547 -64.68 -12.54 -19.06
N MET A 548 -64.06 -13.09 -20.11
CA MET A 548 -64.49 -13.07 -21.51
C MET A 548 -63.87 -14.27 -22.22
N GLY A 549 -64.68 -15.32 -22.47
CA GLY A 549 -64.20 -16.59 -23.02
C GLY A 549 -64.43 -16.80 -24.52
N GLY A 550 -63.92 -17.92 -25.06
CA GLY A 550 -64.34 -18.48 -26.35
C GLY A 550 -63.26 -18.70 -27.41
N LEU A 551 -62.56 -19.85 -27.32
CA LEU A 551 -62.24 -20.87 -28.36
C LEU A 551 -62.36 -20.52 -29.88
N PRO A 552 -61.60 -21.19 -30.80
CA PRO A 552 -61.05 -22.56 -30.69
C PRO A 552 -59.54 -22.72 -31.10
N PRO A 553 -58.94 -23.92 -30.98
CA PRO A 553 -57.55 -24.19 -31.35
C PRO A 553 -57.36 -24.75 -32.78
N THR A 554 -56.13 -24.70 -33.29
CA THR A 554 -55.71 -25.39 -34.53
C THR A 554 -54.37 -26.14 -34.37
N ASP A 555 -54.46 -27.46 -34.48
CA ASP A 555 -53.48 -28.53 -34.78
C ASP A 555 -51.95 -28.30 -34.74
N ARG A 556 -51.29 -29.27 -34.09
CA ARG A 556 -49.91 -29.70 -34.37
C ARG A 556 -49.94 -30.86 -35.38
N MET A 557 -49.13 -30.82 -36.44
CA MET A 557 -48.68 -32.05 -37.16
C MET A 557 -47.34 -31.81 -37.90
N PRO A 558 -46.62 -32.84 -38.42
CA PRO A 558 -45.35 -33.18 -37.76
C PRO A 558 -44.11 -33.26 -38.67
N MET A 559 -42.96 -33.49 -38.04
CA MET A 559 -41.70 -33.86 -38.68
C MET A 559 -41.73 -35.29 -39.26
N PRO A 560 -41.19 -35.51 -40.47
CA PRO A 560 -40.58 -36.78 -40.89
C PRO A 560 -39.04 -36.72 -40.76
N GLY A 561 -38.33 -37.85 -40.95
CA GLY A 561 -36.86 -37.83 -40.90
C GLY A 561 -36.17 -39.03 -41.56
N VAL A 562 -34.83 -39.04 -41.44
CA VAL A 562 -33.87 -40.14 -41.72
C VAL A 562 -33.60 -40.49 -43.21
N GLY A 563 -32.31 -40.45 -43.59
CA GLY A 563 -31.76 -40.99 -44.85
C GLY A 563 -30.47 -40.26 -45.27
N ARG A 564 -29.28 -40.60 -44.76
CA ARG A 564 -28.30 -41.61 -45.24
C ARG A 564 -27.80 -41.45 -46.69
N GLY A 565 -26.50 -41.12 -46.82
CA GLY A 565 -25.69 -41.21 -48.06
C GLY A 565 -25.82 -40.00 -49.01
N GLY A 566 -24.81 -39.64 -49.80
CA GLY A 566 -23.42 -40.14 -49.82
C GLY A 566 -22.63 -39.68 -51.05
N ASP A 567 -21.41 -39.17 -50.83
CA ASP A 567 -20.30 -39.00 -51.78
C ASP A 567 -20.41 -38.15 -53.08
N SER A 568 -19.22 -37.86 -53.63
CA SER A 568 -18.93 -37.41 -55.01
C SER A 568 -19.29 -35.98 -55.48
N ARG A 569 -18.34 -35.07 -55.23
CA ARG A 569 -17.52 -34.34 -56.24
C ARG A 569 -18.13 -33.87 -57.60
N THR A 570 -17.74 -32.63 -57.92
CA THR A 570 -17.25 -32.09 -59.23
C THR A 570 -18.18 -31.59 -60.35
N THR A 571 -17.60 -30.65 -61.13
CA THR A 571 -17.84 -30.28 -62.55
C THR A 571 -18.98 -29.33 -62.95
N THR A 572 -18.67 -28.03 -62.91
CA THR A 572 -18.64 -27.10 -64.08
C THR A 572 -19.87 -26.91 -65.01
N GLY A 573 -20.73 -25.93 -64.68
CA GLY A 573 -21.30 -24.90 -65.58
C GLY A 573 -22.00 -25.32 -66.90
N PRO A 574 -22.12 -24.40 -67.88
CA PRO A 574 -22.44 -22.96 -67.72
C PRO A 574 -23.51 -22.46 -68.73
N LEU A 575 -23.80 -21.15 -68.70
CA LEU A 575 -24.46 -20.34 -69.76
C LEU A 575 -25.92 -20.67 -70.18
N LEU A 576 -26.83 -19.71 -69.95
CA LEU A 576 -27.43 -18.91 -71.03
C LEU A 576 -28.20 -17.71 -70.43
N GLY A 577 -28.22 -16.58 -71.14
CA GLY A 577 -28.89 -15.35 -70.69
C GLY A 577 -29.79 -14.76 -71.78
N VAL A 578 -30.72 -13.90 -71.37
CA VAL A 578 -31.60 -13.13 -72.27
C VAL A 578 -31.71 -11.69 -71.76
N ALA A 579 -31.72 -10.74 -72.69
CA ALA A 579 -31.86 -9.29 -72.51
C ALA A 579 -32.36 -8.70 -73.86
N PRO A 580 -32.55 -7.37 -74.03
CA PRO A 580 -32.97 -6.32 -73.11
C PRO A 580 -34.22 -5.55 -73.67
N THR A 581 -34.60 -4.43 -73.07
CA THR A 581 -35.23 -3.27 -73.76
C THR A 581 -34.82 -1.97 -73.04
N ALA A 582 -34.86 -0.82 -73.70
CA ALA A 582 -34.12 0.39 -73.28
C ALA A 582 -34.76 1.73 -73.73
N GLY A 583 -34.26 2.86 -73.21
CA GLY A 583 -34.41 4.20 -73.83
C GLY A 583 -34.26 5.41 -72.88
N GLY A 584 -33.51 6.45 -73.29
CA GLY A 584 -33.63 7.81 -72.74
C GLY A 584 -32.33 8.59 -72.37
N LEU A 585 -31.86 9.45 -73.29
CA LEU A 585 -30.86 10.55 -73.16
C LEU A 585 -31.18 11.57 -74.31
N PRO A 586 -30.71 12.86 -74.38
CA PRO A 586 -29.35 13.34 -73.98
C PRO A 586 -29.15 14.84 -73.54
N ALA A 587 -27.90 15.14 -73.12
CA ALA A 587 -27.03 16.34 -73.36
C ALA A 587 -27.42 17.82 -73.04
N GLY A 588 -26.45 18.59 -72.50
CA GLY A 588 -26.32 20.05 -72.68
C GLY A 588 -25.58 20.86 -71.57
N ASP A 589 -24.33 21.30 -71.80
CA ASP A 589 -23.56 22.27 -70.97
C ASP A 589 -23.57 23.71 -71.55
N PRO A 590 -23.27 24.77 -70.76
CA PRO A 590 -22.11 25.63 -71.11
C PRO A 590 -21.35 26.36 -69.96
N ALA A 591 -20.01 26.24 -69.99
CA ALA A 591 -18.90 27.17 -69.65
C ALA A 591 -18.99 28.33 -68.59
N ALA A 592 -18.04 28.27 -67.62
CA ALA A 592 -17.00 29.25 -67.19
C ALA A 592 -17.24 30.79 -67.21
N PRO A 593 -16.65 31.64 -66.30
CA PRO A 593 -15.21 31.68 -65.93
C PRO A 593 -14.92 32.08 -64.44
N PRO A 594 -13.71 32.51 -63.99
CA PRO A 594 -12.34 32.44 -64.55
C PRO A 594 -11.32 31.65 -63.67
N GLU A 595 -10.05 31.60 -64.11
CA GLU A 595 -8.97 30.79 -63.52
C GLU A 595 -8.11 31.53 -62.46
N GLY A 596 -7.35 30.77 -61.65
CA GLY A 596 -6.45 31.31 -60.63
C GLY A 596 -5.53 30.26 -59.97
N GLU A 597 -4.43 29.92 -60.66
CA GLU A 597 -3.29 29.08 -60.25
C GLU A 597 -3.54 27.56 -59.98
N PRO A 598 -2.61 26.66 -60.39
CA PRO A 598 -2.85 25.22 -60.38
C PRO A 598 -2.40 24.52 -59.08
N LYS A 599 -3.25 23.62 -58.56
CA LYS A 599 -2.80 22.56 -57.64
C LYS A 599 -2.01 21.49 -58.40
N PRO A 600 -0.91 20.94 -57.85
CA PRO A 600 -0.26 19.76 -58.40
C PRO A 600 -1.19 18.54 -58.31
N ALA A 601 -1.13 17.67 -59.31
CA ALA A 601 -1.95 16.46 -59.40
C ALA A 601 -1.16 15.22 -58.95
N GLY A 602 -1.87 14.25 -58.35
CA GLY A 602 -1.36 12.91 -58.09
C GLY A 602 -0.70 12.70 -56.73
N SER A 603 -1.44 12.10 -55.81
CA SER A 603 -0.90 11.15 -54.83
C SER A 603 -1.99 10.14 -54.50
N GLU A 604 -1.93 8.97 -55.13
CA GLU A 604 -2.64 7.80 -54.62
C GLU A 604 -1.94 7.36 -53.33
N GLY A 605 -2.72 6.98 -52.32
CA GLY A 605 -2.20 6.66 -50.99
C GLY A 605 -1.52 5.29 -50.99
N HIS A 606 -0.22 5.24 -51.29
CA HIS A 606 0.60 4.03 -51.20
C HIS A 606 0.55 3.43 -49.78
N HIS A 607 0.07 2.19 -49.65
CA HIS A 607 0.02 1.46 -48.39
C HIS A 607 1.30 0.63 -48.19
N ILE A 608 1.98 0.89 -47.07
CA ILE A 608 3.21 0.22 -46.66
C ILE A 608 3.09 -0.14 -45.17
N GLU A 609 3.20 -1.42 -44.84
CA GLU A 609 3.29 -1.91 -43.46
C GLU A 609 4.74 -2.28 -43.12
N LEU A 610 5.33 -1.62 -42.12
CA LEU A 610 6.69 -1.92 -41.66
C LEU A 610 6.68 -3.03 -40.62
N SER A 611 7.40 -4.12 -40.89
CA SER A 611 7.54 -5.26 -40.00
C SER A 611 8.79 -5.19 -39.11
N SER A 612 9.80 -4.40 -39.50
CA SER A 612 11.01 -4.16 -38.70
C SER A 612 11.69 -2.85 -39.12
N VAL A 613 12.15 -2.08 -38.13
CA VAL A 613 12.99 -0.90 -38.30
C VAL A 613 14.22 -1.06 -37.42
N GLN A 614 15.42 -1.01 -38.00
CA GLN A 614 16.69 -1.06 -37.28
C GLN A 614 17.55 0.12 -37.74
N ILE A 615 18.12 0.86 -36.79
CA ILE A 615 18.92 2.07 -37.04
C ILE A 615 20.15 2.00 -36.14
N ASP A 616 21.31 1.84 -36.77
CA ASP A 616 22.64 1.87 -36.16
C ASP A 616 23.30 3.24 -36.42
N ARG A 617 24.45 3.49 -35.77
CA ARG A 617 25.16 4.79 -35.80
C ARG A 617 25.43 5.35 -37.21
N ASN A 618 25.66 4.47 -38.19
CA ASN A 618 26.03 4.83 -39.57
C ASN A 618 25.14 4.15 -40.64
N HIS A 619 24.16 3.33 -40.27
CA HIS A 619 23.38 2.50 -41.20
C HIS A 619 21.94 2.30 -40.72
N GLY A 620 21.00 2.15 -41.65
CA GLY A 620 19.61 1.78 -41.35
C GLY A 620 19.13 0.60 -42.20
N THR A 621 18.17 -0.16 -41.65
CA THR A 621 17.49 -1.25 -42.34
C THR A 621 15.99 -1.21 -42.04
N LEU A 622 15.19 -1.14 -43.11
CA LEU A 622 13.74 -1.24 -43.08
C LEU A 622 13.32 -2.58 -43.71
N ARG A 623 12.37 -3.26 -43.09
CA ARG A 623 11.68 -4.42 -43.67
C ARG A 623 10.17 -4.23 -43.54
N GLY A 624 9.44 -4.67 -44.56
CA GLY A 624 7.99 -4.55 -44.58
C GLY A 624 7.36 -5.18 -45.82
N ASP A 625 6.07 -4.94 -45.93
CA ASP A 625 5.18 -5.37 -47.01
C ASP A 625 4.55 -4.10 -47.63
N ALA A 626 4.53 -3.98 -48.96
CA ALA A 626 3.96 -2.84 -49.70
C ALA A 626 2.88 -3.31 -50.69
N ASP A 627 1.87 -2.48 -50.96
CA ASP A 627 0.77 -2.78 -51.89
C ASP A 627 1.21 -2.84 -53.36
N THR A 628 2.23 -2.09 -53.74
CA THR A 628 2.64 -1.85 -55.12
C THR A 628 4.16 -1.72 -55.24
N GLN A 629 4.70 -2.01 -56.42
CA GLN A 629 6.12 -1.75 -56.70
C GLN A 629 6.43 -0.24 -56.71
N ASP A 630 5.46 0.60 -57.09
CA ASP A 630 5.60 2.06 -57.10
C ASP A 630 5.64 2.65 -55.68
N ALA A 631 4.91 2.07 -54.72
CA ALA A 631 5.06 2.42 -53.29
C ALA A 631 6.50 2.22 -52.79
N LEU A 632 7.14 1.12 -53.17
CA LEU A 632 8.53 0.84 -52.79
C LEU A 632 9.52 1.81 -53.45
N LEU A 633 9.29 2.20 -54.71
CA LEU A 633 10.06 3.22 -55.40
C LEU A 633 9.89 4.61 -54.77
N ALA A 634 8.67 4.98 -54.39
CA ALA A 634 8.38 6.22 -53.69
C ALA A 634 9.04 6.26 -52.29
N LEU A 635 9.01 5.16 -51.54
CA LEU A 635 9.71 5.04 -50.27
C LEU A 635 11.23 5.19 -50.43
N GLN A 636 11.82 4.53 -51.44
CA GLN A 636 13.26 4.68 -51.73
C GLN A 636 13.62 6.13 -52.08
N GLN A 637 12.85 6.79 -52.94
CA GLN A 637 13.07 8.20 -53.30
C GLN A 637 12.94 9.14 -52.09
N ALA A 638 11.96 8.91 -51.21
CA ALA A 638 11.80 9.69 -49.98
C ALA A 638 12.98 9.56 -49.02
N ILE A 639 13.63 8.38 -48.98
CA ILE A 639 14.85 8.15 -48.18
C ILE A 639 16.07 8.79 -48.85
N ASP A 640 16.31 8.58 -50.15
CA ASP A 640 17.43 9.19 -50.89
C ASP A 640 17.34 10.73 -50.95
N MET A 641 16.14 11.32 -50.80
CA MET A 641 15.93 12.77 -50.70
C MET A 641 16.23 13.36 -49.30
N HIS A 642 16.38 12.54 -48.26
CA HIS A 642 16.54 13.03 -46.89
C HIS A 642 18.00 13.39 -46.58
N ARG A 643 18.24 14.62 -46.11
CA ARG A 643 19.59 15.20 -45.85
C ARG A 643 20.55 14.35 -44.98
N CYS A 644 20.03 13.40 -44.20
CA CYS A 644 20.82 12.51 -43.36
C CYS A 644 21.05 11.10 -43.93
N PHE A 645 20.37 10.70 -45.01
CA PHE A 645 20.43 9.34 -45.55
C PHE A 645 21.10 9.34 -46.93
N GLY A 646 21.78 8.24 -47.27
CA GLY A 646 22.45 8.11 -48.55
C GLY A 646 22.64 6.67 -48.98
N LYS A 647 22.91 6.48 -50.28
CA LYS A 647 23.12 5.18 -50.94
C LYS A 647 22.10 4.11 -50.51
N VAL A 648 20.82 4.33 -50.80
CA VAL A 648 19.83 3.27 -50.60
C VAL A 648 20.16 2.05 -51.48
N LYS A 649 20.19 0.88 -50.86
CA LYS A 649 20.18 -0.45 -51.50
C LYS A 649 18.89 -1.16 -51.14
N SER A 650 18.07 -1.44 -52.13
CA SER A 650 16.88 -2.28 -52.00
C SER A 650 17.16 -3.70 -52.50
N SER A 651 16.75 -4.73 -51.74
CA SER A 651 16.50 -6.06 -52.29
C SER A 651 15.00 -6.38 -52.26
N SER A 652 14.51 -6.88 -53.40
CA SER A 652 13.17 -7.42 -53.61
C SER A 652 13.17 -8.96 -53.76
N ASP A 653 14.09 -9.63 -53.07
CA ASP A 653 14.24 -11.09 -53.12
C ASP A 653 13.00 -11.85 -52.60
N ARG A 654 12.43 -12.69 -53.48
CA ARG A 654 11.36 -13.69 -53.24
C ARG A 654 9.99 -13.14 -52.80
N ILE A 655 9.29 -12.53 -53.74
CA ILE A 655 7.81 -12.40 -53.69
C ILE A 655 7.18 -13.79 -53.49
N THR A 656 6.32 -13.94 -52.48
CA THR A 656 5.58 -15.18 -52.21
C THR A 656 4.08 -14.87 -52.19
N PHE A 657 3.44 -15.01 -53.35
CA PHE A 657 2.02 -14.70 -53.52
C PHE A 657 1.12 -15.69 -52.77
N GLU A 658 0.52 -15.25 -51.65
CA GLU A 658 -0.60 -15.96 -51.03
C GLU A 658 -1.93 -15.54 -51.67
N ARG A 659 -2.85 -16.49 -51.82
CA ARG A 659 -3.99 -16.44 -52.76
C ARG A 659 -5.09 -15.39 -52.47
N HIS A 660 -4.86 -14.49 -51.52
CA HIS A 660 -5.80 -13.46 -51.06
C HIS A 660 -5.14 -12.12 -50.67
N ARG A 661 -3.82 -11.93 -50.87
CA ARG A 661 -3.13 -10.64 -50.59
C ARG A 661 -1.97 -10.42 -51.57
N ASP A 662 -2.16 -9.45 -52.46
CA ASP A 662 -1.17 -9.03 -53.46
C ASP A 662 -0.19 -8.00 -52.85
N TRP A 663 0.72 -8.43 -51.97
CA TRP A 663 1.67 -7.55 -51.27
C TRP A 663 3.13 -7.95 -51.56
N PHE A 664 4.00 -6.96 -51.68
CA PHE A 664 5.42 -7.08 -52.01
C PHE A 664 6.29 -6.95 -50.75
N LYS A 665 7.02 -8.02 -50.39
CA LYS A 665 8.02 -7.97 -49.33
C LYS A 665 9.30 -7.27 -49.80
N PHE A 666 9.84 -6.40 -48.95
CA PHE A 666 11.06 -5.65 -49.23
C PHE A 666 12.04 -5.65 -48.05
N THR A 667 13.32 -5.48 -48.37
CA THR A 667 14.34 -5.00 -47.42
C THR A 667 15.07 -3.83 -48.06
N VAL A 668 15.14 -2.71 -47.34
CA VAL A 668 15.78 -1.47 -47.77
C VAL A 668 16.87 -1.11 -46.76
N GLU A 669 18.12 -1.09 -47.21
CA GLU A 669 19.31 -0.74 -46.43
C GLU A 669 19.84 0.62 -46.89
N PHE A 670 20.30 1.47 -45.97
CA PHE A 670 20.84 2.80 -46.29
C PHE A 670 22.00 3.20 -45.37
N GLU A 671 22.86 4.09 -45.85
CA GLU A 671 23.91 4.75 -45.07
C GLU A 671 23.33 5.99 -44.36
N ILE A 672 23.77 6.27 -43.13
CA ILE A 672 23.33 7.42 -42.32
C ILE A 672 24.53 8.35 -42.09
N ALA A 673 24.42 9.58 -42.60
CA ALA A 673 25.48 10.58 -42.60
C ALA A 673 24.90 12.00 -42.54
N CYS A 674 24.31 12.39 -41.40
CA CYS A 674 23.87 13.77 -41.18
C CYS A 674 25.07 14.75 -41.23
N PRO A 675 25.09 15.74 -42.15
CA PRO A 675 26.09 16.80 -42.11
C PRO A 675 25.76 17.76 -40.95
N ALA A 676 26.72 17.92 -40.03
CA ALA A 676 26.58 18.73 -38.82
C ALA A 676 26.06 20.15 -39.11
N GLU A 677 25.13 20.62 -38.28
CA GLU A 677 24.43 21.87 -38.53
C GLU A 677 25.24 23.08 -38.04
N VAL A 678 25.44 24.07 -38.93
CA VAL A 678 26.19 25.29 -38.60
C VAL A 678 25.30 26.20 -37.76
N VAL A 679 25.48 26.14 -36.44
CA VAL A 679 24.80 27.02 -35.48
C VAL A 679 25.21 28.48 -35.77
N PRO A 680 24.27 29.40 -36.06
CA PRO A 680 24.61 30.80 -36.31
C PRO A 680 24.97 31.50 -34.99
N THR A 681 26.26 31.76 -34.79
CA THR A 681 26.76 32.50 -33.62
C THR A 681 26.26 33.95 -33.66
N LYS A 682 25.68 34.41 -32.55
CA LYS A 682 25.29 35.82 -32.39
C LYS A 682 26.53 36.72 -32.22
N ALA A 683 26.38 37.94 -32.71
CA ALA A 683 27.45 38.93 -32.88
C ALA A 683 28.20 39.31 -31.59
N ASP A 684 29.41 39.83 -31.79
CA ASP A 684 30.33 40.32 -30.77
C ASP A 684 29.71 41.35 -29.80
N ASN A 685 30.14 41.29 -28.54
CA ASN A 685 30.78 42.44 -27.90
C ASN A 685 31.64 42.04 -26.69
N ALA A 686 32.68 42.86 -26.45
CA ALA A 686 33.71 42.86 -25.41
C ALA A 686 33.36 42.21 -24.02
N ASP A 687 34.31 41.72 -23.21
CA ASP A 687 35.72 42.19 -23.07
C ASP A 687 36.61 41.20 -22.24
N LYS A 688 37.94 41.35 -22.34
CA LYS A 688 39.03 40.84 -21.44
C LYS A 688 38.84 39.51 -20.66
N ALA A 689 39.63 38.50 -21.03
CA ALA A 689 40.80 38.05 -20.23
C ALA A 689 41.64 37.00 -21.01
N ALA A 690 42.91 36.84 -20.64
CA ALA A 690 43.86 35.92 -21.28
C ALA A 690 44.51 34.97 -20.23
N PRO A 691 45.43 34.03 -20.58
CA PRO A 691 45.02 32.64 -20.76
C PRO A 691 45.77 31.66 -19.82
N LYS A 692 45.26 30.43 -19.67
CA LYS A 692 46.02 29.32 -19.07
C LYS A 692 45.62 27.93 -19.60
N LYS A 693 46.57 27.35 -20.33
CA LYS A 693 47.06 25.95 -20.22
C LYS A 693 46.13 24.89 -19.58
N ALA A 694 45.79 23.92 -20.43
CA ALA A 694 46.42 22.58 -20.47
C ALA A 694 45.67 21.37 -19.87
N ASP A 695 45.96 20.23 -20.51
CA ASP A 695 45.93 18.83 -20.07
C ASP A 695 44.55 18.12 -19.91
N ASP A 696 44.27 17.29 -20.92
CA ASP A 696 43.85 15.88 -20.86
C ASP A 696 42.39 15.41 -20.56
N GLU A 697 42.18 14.15 -20.99
CA GLU A 697 41.10 13.17 -20.74
C GLU A 697 39.69 13.32 -21.39
N GLU A 698 39.49 12.38 -22.34
CA GLU A 698 38.29 11.69 -22.87
C GLU A 698 36.91 11.92 -22.22
N ASP A 699 35.92 12.37 -23.03
CA ASP A 699 34.78 11.55 -23.53
C ASP A 699 34.05 12.24 -24.72
#